data_AF-A0A9P5Y7K5-F1
#
_entry.id   AF-A0A9P5Y7K5-F1
#
_cell.length_a   1.000
_cell.length_b   1.000
_cell.length_c   1.000
_cell.angle_alpha   90.00
_cell.angle_beta   90.00
_cell.angle_gamma   90.00
#
_symmetry.space_group_name_H-M   'P 1'
#
loop_
_entity.id
_entity.type
_entity.pdbx_description
1 polymer ?
#
loop_
_entity_poly.entity_id
_entity_poly.type
_entity_poly.pdbx_seq_one_letter_code
_entity_poly.pdbx_strand_id
1 'polypeptide(L)'
;MRFIPTGALGLCSLIVISVSYFASVDISHSLSPQGCRMSWMNPAYVVQDKFDLSWTSFSQRYSLWLYREDGWDSEVRGVPVLFIPGNAGSSRQVRSIASSAARQFYTSPGTVAPEFASRSLKPLDFFAVEFNEDLSAFHGPTLESQTQYTSRAIDYILSLYPSNTTIILMGHSMGGIVATSLLPSPYISTIITMSTPHTLPPARFDSRIDAIYRKNKEVLEHNPIPILSLCGGATDMMIPSESCVLPGTRADNVLRRTVFTSALEGAWTGVGHREMVWCHQVRWRVARAILEAEVSASLFEKAIVLDRWLRDGHTLPSVMVTPENEITLADRTTYEVLPGNVPLILRDPRGSRTYLLPAPKGLHSNTTATLVLYVSRGTIPPVSPQNPIPLQVTVSICTSSSIISGTGPKCIPKIPYSLRLIPNPNTGAVFPVPGEGTDESEGVVLYEADLPEFDNTNDEKWVGVHVAGADGRGWVVGGFASKEVTYSNSSILSLLLGSTTVFLPDRHTLHTRFTFPKLPSSALIVYRITPKLSIDGPPCSGPLLSPLILHRSQPLETHYFPVRSLNGRILLHSHHAAPYIPRDTYFVPRTLDFSIYSSGFTGCEKDLIGFVIDVDWSATLGRWASRYPTTLVSWAIGVVATLVLGAWHTNDTTGAVPTVQDSLNLYGRKTIRKLLLFSLICSVLPLPAAYYLGNSGEILFAPIAPLLLLVASGLVCISWWFLVILMWPIGSLGRSIFGRRREDFRVHRSTVVSMCLIFALIFLLVPWQVAYLGCWVIHLYTCASLNQPDSFPGGSLTPGVAAIPLIRVHDTDADSEDDSQTVPVRDEQYRINNRNHNMHLLLLMTWLLPLAAPVLAVWVRTLFTAGFTTPFDGDHNFLNVAPFLILVDFASWNAGPLFERQSFEEMLSVRWCLALLAGTAFFIGPRHAYSIFDAAKITIGLITIIRVGRRYWGGRSWSVAESVR
;
A
#
# COMPACT_ATOMS: atom_id res chain seq x y z
N MET A 1 -0.49 -10.99 38.31
CA MET A 1 -0.07 -11.94 37.25
C MET A 1 1.44 -12.15 37.29
N ARG A 2 1.96 -13.29 37.80
CA ARG A 2 3.40 -13.44 38.14
C ARG A 2 4.30 -14.09 37.06
N PHE A 3 3.76 -14.71 35.99
CA PHE A 3 4.54 -15.30 34.89
C PHE A 3 3.67 -15.39 33.62
N ILE A 4 4.20 -14.99 32.45
CA ILE A 4 3.55 -15.29 31.16
C ILE A 4 4.28 -16.50 30.57
N PRO A 5 3.65 -17.68 30.49
CA PRO A 5 4.29 -18.85 29.93
C PRO A 5 4.51 -18.68 28.41
N THR A 6 5.65 -19.15 27.92
CA THR A 6 6.02 -19.11 26.49
C THR A 6 4.99 -19.81 25.60
N GLY A 7 4.40 -20.90 26.10
CA GLY A 7 3.23 -21.58 25.53
C GLY A 7 2.04 -20.65 25.23
N ALA A 8 1.65 -19.84 26.24
CA ALA A 8 0.55 -18.89 26.07
C ALA A 8 0.90 -17.76 25.10
N LEU A 9 2.14 -17.24 25.12
CA LEU A 9 2.59 -16.24 24.13
C LEU A 9 2.48 -16.76 22.70
N GLY A 10 2.93 -18.00 22.45
CA GLY A 10 2.81 -18.64 21.15
C GLY A 10 1.35 -18.79 20.72
N LEU A 11 0.51 -19.40 21.56
CA LEU A 11 -0.91 -19.62 21.25
C LEU A 11 -1.66 -18.30 21.01
N CYS A 12 -1.48 -17.29 21.86
CA CYS A 12 -2.10 -15.98 21.67
C CYS A 12 -1.65 -15.32 20.35
N SER A 13 -0.38 -15.46 19.98
CA SER A 13 0.13 -14.91 18.72
C SER A 13 -0.50 -15.56 17.49
N LEU A 14 -0.67 -16.89 17.51
CA LEU A 14 -1.37 -17.62 16.44
C LEU A 14 -2.84 -17.19 16.32
N ILE A 15 -3.53 -17.03 17.45
CA ILE A 15 -4.92 -16.55 17.47
C ILE A 15 -5.00 -15.14 16.87
N VAL A 16 -4.15 -14.21 17.33
CA VAL A 16 -4.16 -12.82 16.85
C VAL A 16 -3.86 -12.76 15.35
N ILE A 17 -2.88 -13.52 14.86
CA ILE A 17 -2.55 -13.59 13.42
C ILE A 17 -3.72 -14.17 12.63
N SER A 18 -4.35 -15.24 13.13
CA SER A 18 -5.49 -15.89 12.45
C SER A 18 -6.68 -14.94 12.34
N VAL A 19 -7.06 -14.29 13.44
CA VAL A 19 -8.15 -13.31 13.45
C VAL A 19 -7.83 -12.12 12.56
N SER A 20 -6.58 -11.63 12.58
CA SER A 20 -6.11 -10.54 11.73
C SER A 20 -6.14 -10.92 10.24
N TYR A 21 -5.79 -12.16 9.90
CA TYR A 21 -5.86 -12.68 8.54
C TYR A 21 -7.29 -12.73 8.03
N PHE A 22 -8.21 -13.35 8.79
CA PHE A 22 -9.63 -13.40 8.40
C PHE A 22 -10.26 -12.01 8.31
N ALA A 23 -9.92 -11.11 9.24
CA ALA A 23 -10.33 -9.71 9.19
C ALA A 23 -9.79 -8.99 7.94
N SER A 24 -8.52 -9.23 7.57
CA SER A 24 -7.92 -8.67 6.36
C SER A 24 -8.57 -9.19 5.07
N VAL A 25 -9.02 -10.45 5.06
CA VAL A 25 -9.74 -11.04 3.92
C VAL A 25 -11.16 -10.45 3.83
N ASP A 26 -11.88 -10.31 4.94
CA ASP A 26 -13.23 -9.73 4.96
C ASP A 26 -13.24 -8.29 4.40
N ILE A 27 -12.29 -7.45 4.83
CA ILE A 27 -12.24 -6.05 4.37
C ILE A 27 -11.93 -5.91 2.88
N SER A 28 -11.27 -6.89 2.26
CA SER A 28 -10.98 -6.84 0.81
C SER A 28 -12.25 -6.83 -0.04
N HIS A 29 -13.37 -7.31 0.52
CA HIS A 29 -14.67 -7.34 -0.15
C HIS A 29 -15.68 -6.35 0.45
N SER A 30 -15.55 -5.97 1.73
CA SER A 30 -16.57 -5.19 2.45
C SER A 30 -16.24 -3.72 2.68
N LEU A 31 -14.96 -3.33 2.62
CA LEU A 31 -14.49 -2.01 3.06
C LEU A 31 -14.82 -0.86 2.08
N SER A 32 -14.83 -1.18 0.79
CA SER A 32 -15.25 -0.27 -0.27
C SER A 32 -16.28 -0.98 -1.15
N PRO A 33 -17.33 -0.27 -1.61
CA PRO A 33 -18.24 -0.78 -2.63
C PRO A 33 -17.51 -1.20 -3.91
N GLN A 34 -17.91 -2.31 -4.53
CA GLN A 34 -17.25 -2.91 -5.69
C GLN A 34 -18.27 -3.41 -6.72
N GLY A 35 -17.99 -3.19 -8.01
CA GLY A 35 -18.80 -3.69 -9.12
C GLY A 35 -18.02 -3.81 -10.42
N CYS A 36 -16.75 -4.21 -10.39
CA CYS A 36 -15.99 -4.34 -11.64
C CYS A 36 -16.64 -5.34 -12.61
N ARG A 37 -17.05 -4.85 -13.79
CA ARG A 37 -17.53 -5.68 -14.88
C ARG A 37 -16.37 -6.28 -15.66
N MET A 38 -16.48 -7.58 -15.92
CA MET A 38 -15.50 -8.31 -16.74
C MET A 38 -15.43 -7.74 -18.17
N SER A 39 -14.26 -7.85 -18.78
CA SER A 39 -14.01 -7.42 -20.15
C SER A 39 -13.50 -8.54 -21.03
N TRP A 40 -13.90 -8.50 -22.31
CA TRP A 40 -13.60 -9.51 -23.32
C TRP A 40 -12.96 -8.85 -24.53
N MET A 41 -12.01 -9.54 -25.17
CA MET A 41 -11.14 -9.01 -26.21
C MET A 41 -10.58 -10.13 -27.09
N ASN A 42 -10.09 -9.78 -28.28
CA ASN A 42 -9.43 -10.70 -29.21
C ASN A 42 -7.99 -10.22 -29.48
N PRO A 43 -7.05 -10.54 -28.57
CA PRO A 43 -5.72 -9.95 -28.62
C PRO A 43 -4.80 -10.69 -29.60
N ALA A 44 -4.16 -9.95 -30.49
CA ALA A 44 -3.03 -10.37 -31.30
C ALA A 44 -1.78 -9.60 -30.88
N TYR A 45 -0.63 -10.28 -30.81
CA TYR A 45 0.64 -9.65 -30.38
C TYR A 45 1.71 -9.85 -31.44
N VAL A 46 2.39 -8.75 -31.79
CA VAL A 46 3.48 -8.74 -32.78
C VAL A 46 4.78 -8.34 -32.08
N VAL A 47 5.75 -9.25 -32.05
CA VAL A 47 7.08 -8.97 -31.50
C VAL A 47 7.79 -7.95 -32.37
N GLN A 48 8.48 -6.99 -31.75
CA GLN A 48 9.31 -6.02 -32.44
C GLN A 48 10.75 -6.57 -32.61
N ASP A 49 10.93 -7.52 -33.53
CA ASP A 49 12.22 -8.23 -33.70
C ASP A 49 13.39 -7.33 -34.11
N LYS A 50 13.12 -6.15 -34.67
CA LYS A 50 14.14 -5.14 -35.01
C LYS A 50 14.66 -4.36 -33.81
N PHE A 51 14.00 -4.47 -32.65
CA PHE A 51 14.50 -3.91 -31.40
C PHE A 51 15.47 -4.91 -30.74
N ASP A 52 16.60 -5.09 -31.41
CA ASP A 52 17.60 -6.12 -31.10
C ASP A 52 18.81 -5.55 -30.31
N LEU A 53 19.91 -6.31 -30.30
CA LEU A 53 21.17 -5.94 -29.63
C LEU A 53 21.79 -4.63 -30.14
N SER A 54 21.44 -4.17 -31.35
CA SER A 54 21.92 -2.88 -31.87
C SER A 54 21.34 -1.69 -31.10
N TRP A 55 20.18 -1.87 -30.47
CA TRP A 55 19.53 -0.82 -29.67
C TRP A 55 19.84 -0.93 -28.18
N THR A 56 19.91 -2.15 -27.65
CA THR A 56 20.11 -2.36 -26.21
C THR A 56 20.66 -3.75 -25.92
N SER A 57 21.61 -3.84 -24.98
CA SER A 57 22.13 -5.11 -24.48
C SER A 57 21.07 -5.95 -23.77
N PHE A 58 19.98 -5.33 -23.31
CA PHE A 58 18.89 -6.01 -22.62
C PHE A 58 17.91 -6.72 -23.57
N SER A 59 18.05 -6.62 -24.90
CA SER A 59 17.15 -7.28 -25.87
C SER A 59 17.19 -8.81 -25.81
N GLN A 60 18.24 -9.40 -25.22
CA GLN A 60 18.32 -10.84 -24.92
C GLN A 60 17.46 -11.24 -23.70
N ARG A 61 17.20 -10.29 -22.80
CA ARG A 61 16.44 -10.52 -21.56
C ARG A 61 14.99 -10.06 -21.71
N TYR A 62 14.76 -8.92 -22.33
CA TYR A 62 13.44 -8.29 -22.42
C TYR A 62 12.98 -8.21 -23.86
N SER A 63 11.67 -8.14 -24.06
CA SER A 63 11.07 -8.04 -25.39
C SER A 63 10.09 -6.87 -25.47
N LEU A 64 9.82 -6.41 -26.69
CA LEU A 64 8.89 -5.33 -26.98
C LEU A 64 7.80 -5.88 -27.90
N TRP A 65 6.55 -5.65 -27.54
CA TRP A 65 5.39 -6.19 -28.23
C TRP A 65 4.49 -5.06 -28.69
N LEU A 66 3.91 -5.22 -29.87
CA LEU A 66 2.82 -4.39 -30.38
C LEU A 66 1.52 -5.18 -30.26
N TYR A 67 0.55 -4.60 -29.56
CA TYR A 67 -0.80 -5.14 -29.46
C TYR A 67 -1.62 -4.77 -30.71
N ARG A 68 -2.39 -5.74 -31.22
CA ARG A 68 -3.43 -5.55 -32.22
C ARG A 68 -4.71 -6.23 -31.76
N GLU A 69 -5.85 -5.62 -32.08
CA GLU A 69 -7.15 -6.27 -31.89
C GLU A 69 -7.49 -7.02 -33.18
N ASP A 70 -7.53 -8.35 -33.10
CA ASP A 70 -7.69 -9.22 -34.26
C ASP A 70 -9.00 -8.95 -35.00
N GLY A 71 -8.90 -8.68 -36.30
CA GLY A 71 -10.01 -8.30 -37.17
C GLY A 71 -10.46 -6.83 -37.06
N TRP A 72 -9.84 -6.00 -36.21
CA TRP A 72 -10.21 -4.58 -36.06
C TRP A 72 -9.12 -3.63 -36.57
N ASP A 73 -7.86 -3.98 -36.30
CA ASP A 73 -6.71 -3.14 -36.61
C ASP A 73 -5.52 -3.99 -37.08
N SER A 74 -4.85 -3.54 -38.15
CA SER A 74 -3.85 -4.32 -38.87
C SER A 74 -2.53 -3.61 -39.16
N GLU A 75 -2.47 -2.27 -39.11
CA GLU A 75 -1.27 -1.50 -39.48
C GLU A 75 -0.90 -0.42 -38.46
N VAL A 76 0.41 -0.11 -38.35
CA VAL A 76 0.94 0.97 -37.51
C VAL A 76 0.72 2.30 -38.22
N ARG A 77 -0.36 3.01 -37.88
CA ARG A 77 -0.72 4.32 -38.47
C ARG A 77 -1.20 5.34 -37.43
N GLY A 78 -1.14 4.96 -36.16
CA GLY A 78 -1.76 5.68 -35.05
C GLY A 78 -0.79 6.52 -34.23
N VAL A 79 -1.21 6.84 -33.01
CA VAL A 79 -0.38 7.50 -31.99
C VAL A 79 0.33 6.43 -31.15
N PRO A 80 1.65 6.53 -30.95
CA PRO A 80 2.35 5.57 -30.11
C PRO A 80 1.96 5.73 -28.63
N VAL A 81 1.58 4.60 -28.03
CA VAL A 81 1.33 4.47 -26.59
C VAL A 81 2.21 3.33 -26.07
N LEU A 82 3.02 3.58 -25.05
CA LEU A 82 3.85 2.56 -24.41
C LEU A 82 3.29 2.18 -23.04
N PHE A 83 2.90 0.92 -22.91
CA PHE A 83 2.50 0.32 -21.65
C PHE A 83 3.69 -0.36 -20.95
N ILE A 84 3.81 -0.12 -19.65
CA ILE A 84 4.86 -0.65 -18.78
C ILE A 84 4.20 -1.48 -17.67
N PRO A 85 4.43 -2.80 -17.63
CA PRO A 85 3.79 -3.70 -16.68
C PRO A 85 4.37 -3.57 -15.26
N GLY A 86 3.65 -4.14 -14.30
CA GLY A 86 4.02 -4.16 -12.90
C GLY A 86 5.01 -5.26 -12.49
N ASN A 87 5.22 -5.38 -11.18
CA ASN A 87 6.00 -6.46 -10.57
C ASN A 87 5.39 -7.84 -10.91
N ALA A 88 6.21 -8.75 -11.45
CA ALA A 88 5.74 -10.03 -12.00
C ALA A 88 4.58 -9.91 -13.01
N GLY A 89 4.46 -8.74 -13.66
CA GLY A 89 3.49 -8.48 -14.71
C GLY A 89 4.08 -8.75 -16.09
N SER A 90 3.20 -8.97 -17.06
CA SER A 90 3.56 -9.13 -18.47
C SER A 90 2.93 -8.02 -19.32
N SER A 91 3.46 -7.88 -20.53
CA SER A 91 2.92 -7.05 -21.61
C SER A 91 1.40 -7.24 -21.81
N ARG A 92 0.90 -8.44 -21.51
CA ARG A 92 -0.51 -8.82 -21.62
C ARG A 92 -1.44 -8.06 -20.68
N GLN A 93 -0.96 -7.30 -19.70
CA GLN A 93 -1.82 -6.49 -18.83
C GLN A 93 -2.54 -5.36 -19.60
N VAL A 94 -1.97 -4.86 -20.70
CA VAL A 94 -2.54 -3.76 -21.50
C VAL A 94 -3.81 -4.14 -22.28
N ARG A 95 -4.01 -5.44 -22.53
CA ARG A 95 -4.96 -5.97 -23.52
C ARG A 95 -6.37 -5.40 -23.43
N SER A 96 -6.90 -5.24 -22.22
CA SER A 96 -8.29 -4.82 -22.03
C SER A 96 -8.47 -3.33 -22.35
N ILE A 97 -7.45 -2.52 -22.07
CA ILE A 97 -7.40 -1.09 -22.38
C ILE A 97 -7.23 -0.91 -23.89
N ALA A 98 -6.25 -1.61 -24.48
CA ALA A 98 -5.98 -1.54 -25.92
C ALA A 98 -7.18 -1.99 -26.76
N SER A 99 -7.81 -3.11 -26.38
CA SER A 99 -9.05 -3.58 -26.99
C SER A 99 -10.19 -2.57 -26.85
N SER A 100 -10.32 -1.91 -25.70
CA SER A 100 -11.32 -0.86 -25.50
C SER A 100 -11.10 0.31 -26.45
N ALA A 101 -9.85 0.74 -26.63
CA ALA A 101 -9.53 1.84 -27.52
C ALA A 101 -9.87 1.50 -28.98
N ALA A 102 -9.46 0.32 -29.45
CA ALA A 102 -9.77 -0.13 -30.81
C ALA A 102 -11.29 -0.22 -31.06
N ARG A 103 -12.05 -0.80 -30.12
CA ARG A 103 -13.51 -0.97 -30.24
C ARG A 103 -14.33 0.30 -29.99
N GLN A 104 -13.74 1.32 -29.39
CA GLN A 104 -14.34 2.65 -29.35
C GLN A 104 -14.08 3.39 -30.66
N PHE A 105 -12.83 3.36 -31.16
CA PHE A 105 -12.44 4.08 -32.36
C PHE A 105 -13.15 3.58 -33.63
N TYR A 106 -13.32 2.27 -33.76
CA TYR A 106 -14.05 1.65 -34.87
C TYR A 106 -15.46 1.23 -34.43
N THR A 107 -16.48 1.54 -35.22
CA THR A 107 -17.87 1.05 -34.99
C THR A 107 -18.05 -0.40 -35.44
N SER A 108 -17.32 -0.76 -36.49
CA SER A 108 -17.18 -2.11 -37.02
C SER A 108 -15.79 -2.22 -37.67
N PRO A 109 -15.27 -3.43 -37.92
CA PRO A 109 -13.99 -3.62 -38.60
C PRO A 109 -13.77 -2.67 -39.78
N GLY A 110 -12.71 -1.85 -39.71
CA GLY A 110 -12.35 -0.87 -40.74
C GLY A 110 -13.23 0.38 -40.85
N THR A 111 -14.29 0.51 -40.05
CA THR A 111 -15.21 1.67 -40.09
C THR A 111 -15.02 2.56 -38.85
N VAL A 112 -14.37 3.70 -39.03
CA VAL A 112 -14.14 4.69 -37.95
C VAL A 112 -15.47 5.24 -37.43
N ALA A 113 -15.60 5.40 -36.11
CA ALA A 113 -16.82 5.95 -35.53
C ALA A 113 -17.02 7.42 -35.96
N PRO A 114 -18.27 7.87 -36.22
CA PRO A 114 -18.55 9.22 -36.70
C PRO A 114 -17.97 10.34 -35.82
N GLU A 115 -17.97 10.12 -34.50
CA GLU A 115 -17.42 11.06 -33.50
C GLU A 115 -15.90 11.25 -33.62
N PHE A 116 -15.16 10.24 -34.09
CA PHE A 116 -13.72 10.30 -34.30
C PHE A 116 -13.39 10.78 -35.72
N ALA A 117 -14.17 10.33 -36.71
CA ALA A 117 -14.02 10.74 -38.10
C ALA A 117 -14.23 12.25 -38.29
N SER A 118 -15.27 12.81 -37.65
CA SER A 118 -15.57 14.26 -37.71
C SER A 118 -14.47 15.14 -37.12
N ARG A 119 -13.66 14.61 -36.20
CA ARG A 119 -12.54 15.29 -35.55
C ARG A 119 -11.18 14.95 -36.17
N SER A 120 -11.14 14.10 -37.20
CA SER A 120 -9.91 13.60 -37.84
C SER A 120 -8.91 12.97 -36.85
N LEU A 121 -9.43 12.27 -35.84
CA LEU A 121 -8.64 11.54 -34.83
C LEU A 121 -7.98 10.29 -35.43
N LYS A 122 -6.81 9.89 -34.91
CA LYS A 122 -6.12 8.67 -35.32
C LYS A 122 -6.34 7.53 -34.32
N PRO A 123 -6.19 6.27 -34.74
CA PRO A 123 -6.16 5.15 -33.80
C PRO A 123 -4.93 5.22 -32.90
N LEU A 124 -4.89 4.38 -31.85
CA LEU A 124 -3.75 4.25 -30.95
C LEU A 124 -2.96 2.98 -31.26
N ASP A 125 -1.64 3.09 -31.33
CA ASP A 125 -0.72 1.95 -31.45
C ASP A 125 -0.15 1.61 -30.07
N PHE A 126 -0.66 0.54 -29.45
CA PHE A 126 -0.21 0.10 -28.13
C PHE A 126 1.01 -0.80 -28.22
N PHE A 127 2.17 -0.26 -27.85
CA PHE A 127 3.36 -1.01 -27.52
C PHE A 127 3.34 -1.39 -26.05
N ALA A 128 3.93 -2.54 -25.72
CA ALA A 128 4.09 -3.01 -24.35
C ALA A 128 5.46 -3.66 -24.17
N VAL A 129 6.21 -3.20 -23.19
CA VAL A 129 7.45 -3.87 -22.77
C VAL A 129 7.11 -5.16 -22.01
N GLU A 130 7.94 -6.18 -22.18
CA GLU A 130 7.86 -7.45 -21.48
C GLU A 130 9.16 -7.69 -20.71
N PHE A 131 9.05 -7.78 -19.39
CA PHE A 131 10.19 -7.89 -18.48
C PHE A 131 10.40 -9.31 -17.94
N ASN A 132 9.90 -10.33 -18.64
CA ASN A 132 9.89 -11.74 -18.20
C ASN A 132 9.26 -11.93 -16.81
N GLU A 133 8.28 -11.09 -16.47
CA GLU A 133 7.65 -11.07 -15.16
C GLU A 133 8.69 -10.98 -14.01
N ASP A 134 9.73 -10.17 -14.19
CA ASP A 134 10.73 -9.90 -13.15
C ASP A 134 10.09 -9.28 -11.89
N LEU A 135 10.68 -9.62 -10.74
CA LEU A 135 10.22 -9.21 -9.40
C LEU A 135 10.69 -7.80 -8.99
N SER A 136 10.30 -6.79 -9.77
CA SER A 136 10.77 -5.40 -9.63
C SER A 136 10.42 -4.70 -8.31
N ALA A 137 9.41 -5.18 -7.57
CA ALA A 137 9.05 -4.58 -6.27
C ALA A 137 10.11 -4.83 -5.18
N PHE A 138 10.99 -5.82 -5.36
CA PHE A 138 11.91 -6.29 -4.31
C PHE A 138 13.38 -5.97 -4.58
N HIS A 139 13.72 -5.47 -5.77
CA HIS A 139 15.11 -5.30 -6.19
C HIS A 139 15.32 -4.02 -7.01
N GLY A 140 16.14 -3.11 -6.49
CA GLY A 140 16.44 -1.80 -7.11
C GLY A 140 17.11 -1.90 -8.49
N PRO A 141 18.19 -2.70 -8.67
CA PRO A 141 18.86 -2.85 -9.96
C PRO A 141 17.96 -3.43 -11.06
N THR A 142 16.96 -4.24 -10.70
CA THR A 142 15.94 -4.69 -11.65
C THR A 142 15.12 -3.51 -12.17
N LEU A 143 14.67 -2.59 -11.30
CA LEU A 143 13.95 -1.38 -11.74
C LEU A 143 14.82 -0.47 -12.61
N GLU A 144 16.11 -0.35 -12.30
CA GLU A 144 17.06 0.42 -13.11
C GLU A 144 17.22 -0.20 -14.51
N SER A 145 17.39 -1.52 -14.60
CA SER A 145 17.46 -2.26 -15.86
C SER A 145 16.18 -2.10 -16.69
N GLN A 146 15.01 -2.21 -16.05
CA GLN A 146 13.71 -1.98 -16.69
C GLN A 146 13.60 -0.55 -17.21
N THR A 147 14.08 0.44 -16.46
CA THR A 147 14.10 1.86 -16.87
C THR A 147 15.01 2.08 -18.07
N GLN A 148 16.21 1.51 -18.08
CA GLN A 148 17.15 1.61 -19.20
C GLN A 148 16.59 0.97 -20.48
N TYR A 149 16.04 -0.24 -20.37
CA TYR A 149 15.41 -0.92 -21.51
C TYR A 149 14.22 -0.12 -22.07
N THR A 150 13.36 0.39 -21.18
CA THR A 150 12.18 1.18 -21.59
C THR A 150 12.59 2.49 -22.26
N SER A 151 13.65 3.14 -21.78
CA SER A 151 14.20 4.34 -22.43
C SER A 151 14.60 4.06 -23.88
N ARG A 152 15.32 2.95 -24.13
CA ARG A 152 15.70 2.51 -25.49
C ARG A 152 14.49 2.09 -26.33
N ALA A 153 13.47 1.51 -25.70
CA ALA A 153 12.23 1.16 -26.40
C ALA A 153 11.50 2.41 -26.90
N ILE A 154 11.53 3.53 -26.16
CA ILE A 154 10.97 4.81 -26.62
C ILE A 154 11.73 5.30 -27.86
N ASP A 155 13.07 5.30 -27.84
CA ASP A 155 13.88 5.70 -28.99
C ASP A 155 13.54 4.87 -30.24
N TYR A 156 13.44 3.54 -30.09
CA TYR A 156 13.07 2.63 -31.16
C TYR A 156 11.65 2.89 -31.69
N ILE A 157 10.66 2.98 -30.80
CA ILE A 157 9.26 3.22 -31.20
C ILE A 157 9.18 4.50 -32.02
N LEU A 158 9.75 5.61 -31.53
CA LEU A 158 9.69 6.90 -32.21
C LEU A 158 10.41 6.90 -33.56
N SER A 159 11.41 6.03 -33.77
CA SER A 159 12.05 5.84 -35.08
C SER A 159 11.11 5.27 -36.15
N LEU A 160 9.99 4.65 -35.75
CA LEU A 160 8.95 4.13 -36.64
C LEU A 160 7.96 5.22 -37.10
N TYR A 161 8.02 6.40 -36.49
CA TYR A 161 7.08 7.51 -36.72
C TYR A 161 7.77 8.73 -37.35
N PRO A 162 7.00 9.69 -37.89
CA PRO A 162 7.55 10.96 -38.34
C PRO A 162 8.32 11.69 -37.24
N SER A 163 9.28 12.54 -37.64
CA SER A 163 10.01 13.38 -36.70
C SER A 163 9.06 14.27 -35.88
N ASN A 164 9.40 14.51 -34.61
CA ASN A 164 8.61 15.25 -33.62
C ASN A 164 7.35 14.54 -33.09
N THR A 165 7.12 13.27 -33.42
CA THR A 165 6.09 12.48 -32.72
C THR A 165 6.45 12.32 -31.24
N THR A 166 5.47 12.56 -30.36
CA THR A 166 5.58 12.31 -28.91
C THR A 166 4.85 11.03 -28.53
N ILE A 167 5.25 10.40 -27.43
CA ILE A 167 4.67 9.15 -26.91
C ILE A 167 3.88 9.37 -25.62
N ILE A 168 2.81 8.59 -25.45
CA ILE A 168 2.04 8.52 -24.19
C ILE A 168 2.51 7.31 -23.40
N LEU A 169 2.81 7.48 -22.11
CA LEU A 169 3.19 6.38 -21.24
C LEU A 169 2.04 5.94 -20.34
N MET A 170 1.88 4.63 -20.20
CA MET A 170 0.99 4.02 -19.21
C MET A 170 1.79 3.07 -18.32
N GLY A 171 1.73 3.27 -17.01
CA GLY A 171 2.40 2.39 -16.05
C GLY A 171 1.42 1.73 -15.09
N HIS A 172 1.49 0.41 -14.92
CA HIS A 172 0.75 -0.30 -13.87
C HIS A 172 1.68 -0.70 -12.72
N SER A 173 1.27 -0.47 -11.48
CA SER A 173 2.04 -0.86 -10.29
C SER A 173 3.49 -0.31 -10.35
N MET A 174 4.51 -1.15 -10.19
CA MET A 174 5.92 -0.75 -10.33
C MET A 174 6.27 -0.21 -11.73
N GLY A 175 5.49 -0.51 -12.77
CA GLY A 175 5.67 0.06 -14.11
C GLY A 175 5.44 1.57 -14.16
N GLY A 176 4.62 2.12 -13.26
CA GLY A 176 4.50 3.58 -13.10
C GLY A 176 5.72 4.23 -12.43
N ILE A 177 6.44 3.48 -11.59
CA ILE A 177 7.74 3.92 -11.05
C ILE A 177 8.79 3.95 -12.17
N VAL A 178 8.79 2.95 -13.05
CA VAL A 178 9.63 2.97 -14.26
C VAL A 178 9.26 4.16 -15.15
N ALA A 179 7.97 4.38 -15.42
CA ALA A 179 7.49 5.50 -16.24
C ALA A 179 7.94 6.87 -15.72
N THR A 180 7.83 7.09 -14.40
CA THR A 180 8.25 8.36 -13.76
C THR A 180 9.77 8.51 -13.68
N SER A 181 10.52 7.41 -13.66
CA SER A 181 12.00 7.41 -13.68
C SER A 181 12.57 7.85 -15.04
N LEU A 182 11.76 7.86 -16.10
CA LEU A 182 12.13 8.34 -17.44
C LEU A 182 12.04 9.86 -17.59
N LEU A 183 11.59 10.57 -16.55
CA LEU A 183 11.49 12.02 -16.53
C LEU A 183 12.79 12.69 -16.05
N PRO A 184 13.09 13.91 -16.52
CA PRO A 184 12.41 14.65 -17.59
C PRO A 184 12.72 14.10 -18.99
N SER A 185 11.77 14.21 -19.93
CA SER A 185 11.96 13.78 -21.32
C SER A 185 11.20 14.69 -22.29
N PRO A 186 11.81 15.11 -23.43
CA PRO A 186 11.10 15.89 -24.45
C PRO A 186 10.15 15.05 -25.31
N TYR A 187 10.29 13.72 -25.26
CA TYR A 187 9.52 12.80 -26.10
C TYR A 187 8.21 12.35 -25.46
N ILE A 188 8.08 12.46 -24.14
CA ILE A 188 6.91 12.01 -23.39
C ILE A 188 5.89 13.15 -23.31
N SER A 189 4.68 12.94 -23.80
CA SER A 189 3.64 13.98 -23.75
C SER A 189 2.73 13.90 -22.53
N THR A 190 2.51 12.69 -21.97
CA THR A 190 1.56 12.45 -20.87
C THR A 190 1.88 11.10 -20.22
N ILE A 191 1.68 11.00 -18.90
CA ILE A 191 1.78 9.73 -18.17
C ILE A 191 0.47 9.44 -17.44
N ILE A 192 -0.07 8.24 -17.65
CA ILE A 192 -1.16 7.69 -16.83
C ILE A 192 -0.61 6.54 -16.00
N THR A 193 -0.65 6.66 -14.68
CA THR A 193 -0.23 5.59 -13.77
C THR A 193 -1.44 4.94 -13.12
N MET A 194 -1.38 3.63 -12.90
CA MET A 194 -2.49 2.82 -12.39
C MET A 194 -2.01 1.96 -11.22
N SER A 195 -2.64 2.08 -10.05
CA SER A 195 -2.21 1.41 -8.81
C SER A 195 -0.71 1.53 -8.52
N THR A 196 -0.10 2.67 -8.87
CA THR A 196 1.34 2.89 -8.75
C THR A 196 1.68 3.49 -7.39
N PRO A 197 2.52 2.86 -6.58
CA PRO A 197 2.89 3.37 -5.25
C PRO A 197 3.89 4.54 -5.34
N HIS A 198 3.44 5.76 -5.62
CA HIS A 198 4.33 6.93 -5.75
C HIS A 198 5.00 7.40 -4.44
N THR A 199 4.33 7.23 -3.30
CA THR A 199 4.81 7.81 -2.02
C THR A 199 5.69 6.85 -1.21
N LEU A 200 5.37 5.55 -1.23
CA LEU A 200 6.01 4.57 -0.35
C LEU A 200 6.09 3.20 -1.04
N PRO A 201 7.28 2.56 -1.11
CA PRO A 201 7.40 1.29 -1.80
C PRO A 201 6.68 0.17 -1.04
N PRO A 202 6.08 -0.79 -1.77
CA PRO A 202 5.36 -1.91 -1.18
C PRO A 202 6.29 -2.84 -0.38
N ALA A 203 7.54 -2.97 -0.82
CA ALA A 203 8.57 -3.73 -0.15
C ALA A 203 9.80 -2.85 0.10
N ARG A 204 10.30 -2.87 1.34
CA ARG A 204 11.32 -1.92 1.84
C ARG A 204 12.61 -2.63 2.25
N PHE A 205 12.98 -3.63 1.46
CA PHE A 205 14.13 -4.52 1.71
C PHE A 205 15.41 -4.11 0.98
N ASP A 206 15.33 -3.12 0.07
CA ASP A 206 16.46 -2.62 -0.71
C ASP A 206 16.51 -1.09 -0.62
N SER A 207 17.66 -0.55 -0.18
CA SER A 207 17.88 0.89 -0.05
C SER A 207 17.89 1.62 -1.39
N ARG A 208 18.21 0.92 -2.49
CA ARG A 208 18.22 1.46 -3.85
C ARG A 208 16.81 1.81 -4.33
N ILE A 209 15.79 1.06 -3.91
CA ILE A 209 14.38 1.38 -4.21
C ILE A 209 13.99 2.72 -3.57
N ASP A 210 14.34 2.93 -2.29
CA ASP A 210 14.07 4.20 -1.61
C ASP A 210 14.82 5.37 -2.29
N ALA A 211 16.01 5.13 -2.87
CA ALA A 211 16.74 6.14 -3.64
C ALA A 211 16.03 6.51 -4.96
N ILE A 212 15.49 5.52 -5.70
CA ILE A 212 14.68 5.74 -6.90
C ILE A 212 13.44 6.58 -6.58
N TYR A 213 12.73 6.25 -5.50
CA TYR A 213 11.53 6.98 -5.09
C TYR A 213 11.84 8.44 -4.72
N ARG A 214 12.94 8.67 -4.00
CA ARG A 214 13.38 10.03 -3.65
C ARG A 214 13.69 10.84 -4.91
N LYS A 215 14.44 10.26 -5.85
CA LYS A 215 14.77 10.89 -7.13
C LYS A 215 13.52 11.22 -7.94
N ASN A 216 12.59 10.28 -8.07
CA ASN A 216 11.35 10.49 -8.81
C ASN A 216 10.51 11.60 -8.18
N LYS A 217 10.39 11.63 -6.85
CA LYS A 217 9.69 12.71 -6.15
C LYS A 217 10.30 14.09 -6.48
N GLU A 218 11.63 14.22 -6.38
CA GLU A 218 12.35 15.48 -6.66
C GLU A 218 12.15 15.96 -8.11
N VAL A 219 12.22 15.03 -9.08
CA VAL A 219 11.97 15.32 -10.49
C VAL A 219 10.52 15.74 -10.71
N LEU A 220 9.58 15.00 -10.13
CA LEU A 220 8.16 15.27 -10.27
C LEU A 220 7.84 16.67 -9.73
N GLU A 221 8.35 17.09 -8.58
CA GLU A 221 8.07 18.42 -8.00
C GLU A 221 8.19 19.60 -8.99
N HIS A 222 9.07 19.49 -9.99
CA HIS A 222 9.37 20.55 -10.98
C HIS A 222 8.95 20.23 -12.42
N ASN A 223 8.47 19.02 -12.70
CA ASN A 223 8.21 18.58 -14.08
C ASN A 223 6.83 19.04 -14.60
N PRO A 224 6.74 19.68 -15.80
CA PRO A 224 5.49 20.19 -16.34
C PRO A 224 4.65 19.16 -17.12
N ILE A 225 5.14 17.94 -17.33
CA ILE A 225 4.40 16.90 -18.06
C ILE A 225 3.13 16.53 -17.27
N PRO A 226 1.95 16.48 -17.92
CA PRO A 226 0.72 16.02 -17.29
C PRO A 226 0.84 14.58 -16.80
N ILE A 227 0.51 14.36 -15.52
CA ILE A 227 0.51 13.04 -14.89
C ILE A 227 -0.79 12.84 -14.12
N LEU A 228 -1.48 11.76 -14.43
CA LEU A 228 -2.69 11.35 -13.73
C LEU A 228 -2.51 9.94 -13.16
N SER A 229 -2.69 9.81 -11.84
CA SER A 229 -2.61 8.53 -11.12
C SER A 229 -4.00 8.02 -10.76
N LEU A 230 -4.35 6.84 -11.24
CA LEU A 230 -5.57 6.11 -10.87
C LEU A 230 -5.26 5.13 -9.73
N CYS A 231 -6.02 5.24 -8.64
CA CYS A 231 -5.84 4.43 -7.44
C CYS A 231 -7.08 3.59 -7.13
N GLY A 232 -6.89 2.31 -6.81
CA GLY A 232 -7.99 1.36 -6.57
C GLY A 232 -8.76 1.58 -5.27
N GLY A 233 -8.22 2.41 -4.37
CA GLY A 233 -8.79 2.66 -3.03
C GLY A 233 -8.54 1.48 -2.09
N ALA A 234 -9.43 1.28 -1.12
CA ALA A 234 -9.27 0.26 -0.09
C ALA A 234 -9.39 -1.20 -0.58
N THR A 235 -9.86 -1.42 -1.81
CA THR A 235 -9.93 -2.75 -2.44
C THR A 235 -8.55 -3.24 -2.91
N ASP A 236 -7.59 -2.34 -3.13
CA ASP A 236 -6.21 -2.72 -3.43
C ASP A 236 -5.49 -3.16 -2.15
N MET A 237 -5.38 -4.48 -1.95
CA MET A 237 -4.71 -5.07 -0.79
C MET A 237 -3.20 -5.26 -1.00
N MET A 238 -2.68 -5.02 -2.21
CA MET A 238 -1.24 -5.14 -2.50
C MET A 238 -0.53 -3.82 -2.23
N ILE A 239 -1.15 -2.71 -2.61
CA ILE A 239 -0.63 -1.36 -2.42
C ILE A 239 -1.57 -0.58 -1.51
N PRO A 240 -1.11 -0.14 -0.32
CA PRO A 240 -1.85 0.79 0.50
C PRO A 240 -2.29 2.04 -0.29
N SER A 241 -3.56 2.39 -0.18
CA SER A 241 -4.21 3.45 -0.97
C SER A 241 -3.47 4.80 -0.87
N GLU A 242 -2.99 5.15 0.33
CA GLU A 242 -2.20 6.37 0.56
C GLU A 242 -0.83 6.38 -0.14
N SER A 243 -0.28 5.21 -0.48
CA SER A 243 0.99 5.10 -1.18
C SER A 243 0.84 5.42 -2.66
N CYS A 244 -0.39 5.32 -3.20
CA CYS A 244 -0.69 5.56 -4.62
C CYS A 244 -0.78 7.05 -4.99
N VAL A 245 -0.80 7.93 -3.98
CA VAL A 245 -0.99 9.37 -4.19
C VAL A 245 0.29 10.02 -4.70
N LEU A 246 0.15 10.84 -5.75
CA LEU A 246 1.25 11.63 -6.32
C LEU A 246 1.74 12.69 -5.33
N PRO A 247 3.04 13.05 -5.34
CA PRO A 247 3.53 14.18 -4.57
C PRO A 247 2.91 15.50 -5.05
N GLY A 248 2.78 16.47 -4.15
CA GLY A 248 2.30 17.81 -4.49
C GLY A 248 3.12 18.49 -5.61
N THR A 249 2.52 19.44 -6.31
CA THR A 249 3.20 20.27 -7.30
C THR A 249 3.45 21.66 -6.73
N ARG A 250 4.61 22.26 -7.05
CA ARG A 250 4.88 23.68 -6.81
C ARG A 250 4.64 24.55 -8.06
N ALA A 251 4.44 23.91 -9.21
CA ALA A 251 4.17 24.59 -10.46
C ALA A 251 2.66 24.83 -10.62
N ASP A 252 2.29 26.10 -10.77
CA ASP A 252 0.95 26.50 -11.19
C ASP A 252 0.71 26.04 -12.64
N ASN A 253 -0.53 25.63 -12.95
CA ASN A 253 -0.99 25.23 -14.30
C ASN A 253 -0.45 23.88 -14.86
N VAL A 254 0.12 23.01 -14.02
CA VAL A 254 0.49 21.62 -14.41
C VAL A 254 -0.57 20.64 -13.92
N LEU A 255 -1.13 19.81 -14.81
CA LEU A 255 -2.04 18.75 -14.39
C LEU A 255 -1.28 17.63 -13.69
N ARG A 256 -1.34 17.66 -12.36
CA ARG A 256 -0.90 16.57 -11.49
C ARG A 256 -2.05 16.14 -10.59
N ARG A 257 -2.70 15.02 -10.92
CA ARG A 257 -3.91 14.58 -10.21
C ARG A 257 -3.85 13.12 -9.82
N THR A 258 -4.28 12.83 -8.60
CA THR A 258 -4.60 11.47 -8.16
C THR A 258 -6.11 11.32 -8.10
N VAL A 259 -6.64 10.26 -8.71
CA VAL A 259 -8.07 9.96 -8.75
C VAL A 259 -8.30 8.53 -8.28
N PHE A 260 -9.13 8.38 -7.25
CA PHE A 260 -9.55 7.08 -6.76
C PHE A 260 -10.72 6.56 -7.59
N THR A 261 -10.72 5.27 -7.93
CA THR A 261 -11.76 4.67 -8.77
C THR A 261 -13.15 4.68 -8.14
N SER A 262 -13.21 4.74 -6.81
CA SER A 262 -14.43 4.95 -6.01
C SER A 262 -15.02 6.36 -6.19
N ALA A 263 -14.18 7.36 -6.47
CA ALA A 263 -14.60 8.74 -6.77
C ALA A 263 -14.74 9.02 -8.27
N LEU A 264 -14.09 8.23 -9.13
CA LEU A 264 -14.10 8.38 -10.58
C LEU A 264 -15.55 8.41 -11.10
N GLU A 265 -15.97 9.55 -11.65
CA GLU A 265 -17.34 9.80 -12.10
C GLU A 265 -17.74 8.75 -13.14
N GLY A 266 -18.88 8.09 -12.93
CA GLY A 266 -19.40 7.01 -13.77
C GLY A 266 -18.58 5.71 -13.73
N ALA A 267 -17.71 5.54 -12.72
CA ALA A 267 -17.19 4.23 -12.31
C ALA A 267 -17.66 3.89 -10.89
N TRP A 268 -17.40 4.79 -9.93
CA TRP A 268 -17.82 4.72 -8.52
C TRP A 268 -17.57 3.37 -7.83
N THR A 269 -16.49 2.68 -8.21
CA THR A 269 -16.19 1.33 -7.74
C THR A 269 -14.78 1.28 -7.15
N GLY A 270 -14.64 0.65 -5.98
CA GLY A 270 -13.35 0.17 -5.51
C GLY A 270 -12.82 -0.89 -6.48
N VAL A 271 -11.52 -0.88 -6.73
CA VAL A 271 -10.87 -1.76 -7.71
C VAL A 271 -9.63 -2.39 -7.08
N GLY A 272 -9.51 -3.71 -7.17
CA GLY A 272 -8.32 -4.42 -6.70
C GLY A 272 -7.09 -4.16 -7.57
N HIS A 273 -5.93 -4.60 -7.08
CA HIS A 273 -4.65 -4.30 -7.73
C HIS A 273 -4.58 -4.79 -9.18
N ARG A 274 -5.11 -5.98 -9.46
CA ARG A 274 -5.08 -6.62 -10.77
C ARG A 274 -6.24 -6.17 -11.63
N GLU A 275 -7.38 -5.92 -10.99
CA GLU A 275 -8.64 -5.44 -11.55
C GLU A 275 -8.45 -4.10 -12.25
N MET A 276 -7.51 -3.28 -11.78
CA MET A 276 -7.22 -1.94 -12.31
C MET A 276 -7.06 -1.88 -13.84
N VAL A 277 -6.48 -2.93 -14.46
CA VAL A 277 -6.20 -2.94 -15.91
C VAL A 277 -7.28 -3.63 -16.75
N TRP A 278 -8.31 -4.23 -16.14
CA TRP A 278 -9.35 -4.95 -16.87
C TRP A 278 -10.79 -4.62 -16.45
N CYS A 279 -10.98 -3.99 -15.30
CA CYS A 279 -12.26 -3.50 -14.81
C CYS A 279 -12.86 -2.57 -15.86
N HIS A 280 -14.03 -2.94 -16.38
CA HIS A 280 -14.61 -2.26 -17.53
C HIS A 280 -14.82 -0.75 -17.30
N GLN A 281 -15.38 -0.40 -16.14
CA GLN A 281 -15.68 0.98 -15.74
C GLN A 281 -14.44 1.89 -15.76
N VAL A 282 -13.26 1.33 -15.45
CA VAL A 282 -11.99 2.07 -15.45
C VAL A 282 -11.34 2.06 -16.83
N ARG A 283 -11.13 0.87 -17.41
CA ARG A 283 -10.42 0.72 -18.70
C ARG A 283 -11.09 1.50 -19.82
N TRP A 284 -12.43 1.57 -19.82
CA TRP A 284 -13.20 2.25 -20.87
C TRP A 284 -12.88 3.75 -20.87
N ARG A 285 -12.81 4.36 -19.68
CA ARG A 285 -12.49 5.78 -19.47
C ARG A 285 -11.03 6.08 -19.77
N VAL A 286 -10.11 5.21 -19.35
CA VAL A 286 -8.68 5.34 -19.68
C VAL A 286 -8.47 5.32 -21.20
N ALA A 287 -9.07 4.36 -21.90
CA ALA A 287 -8.99 4.29 -23.35
C ALA A 287 -9.55 5.54 -24.02
N ARG A 288 -10.73 6.02 -23.55
CA ARG A 288 -11.36 7.22 -24.09
C ARG A 288 -10.54 8.48 -23.86
N ALA A 289 -9.94 8.62 -22.68
CA ALA A 289 -9.10 9.74 -22.32
C ALA A 289 -7.88 9.87 -23.24
N ILE A 290 -7.23 8.74 -23.55
CA ILE A 290 -6.03 8.72 -24.40
C ILE A 290 -6.39 8.97 -25.87
N LEU A 291 -7.49 8.37 -26.36
CA LEU A 291 -7.99 8.60 -27.72
C LEU A 291 -8.23 10.09 -27.98
N GLU A 292 -8.86 10.79 -27.04
CA GLU A 292 -9.20 12.21 -27.25
C GLU A 292 -8.05 13.17 -26.92
N ALA A 293 -7.06 12.76 -26.11
CA ALA A 293 -5.92 13.60 -25.74
C ALA A 293 -4.94 13.83 -26.90
N GLU A 294 -5.05 13.05 -27.99
CA GLU A 294 -4.22 13.21 -29.19
C GLU A 294 -4.37 14.60 -29.84
N VAL A 295 -5.61 15.10 -29.99
CA VAL A 295 -5.93 16.30 -30.81
C VAL A 295 -5.23 17.55 -30.31
N SER A 296 -4.92 17.56 -29.03
CA SER A 296 -4.45 18.72 -28.29
C SER A 296 -2.95 18.93 -28.53
N ALA A 297 -2.58 20.01 -29.24
CA ALA A 297 -1.18 20.38 -29.45
C ALA A 297 -0.52 20.87 -28.15
N SER A 298 -1.30 21.44 -27.24
CA SER A 298 -0.80 21.98 -25.97
C SER A 298 -0.96 20.99 -24.80
N LEU A 299 -0.03 21.02 -23.85
CA LEU A 299 -0.13 20.23 -22.60
C LEU A 299 -1.37 20.60 -21.78
N PHE A 300 -1.83 21.86 -21.88
CA PHE A 300 -3.01 22.36 -21.19
C PHE A 300 -4.31 21.77 -21.74
N GLU A 301 -4.48 21.69 -23.06
CA GLU A 301 -5.65 21.05 -23.67
C GLU A 301 -5.67 19.54 -23.40
N LYS A 302 -4.50 18.88 -23.38
CA LYS A 302 -4.40 17.46 -22.94
C LYS A 302 -4.89 17.30 -21.51
N ALA A 303 -4.50 18.22 -20.63
CA ALA A 303 -4.96 18.23 -19.25
C ALA A 303 -6.49 18.35 -19.12
N ILE A 304 -7.11 19.20 -19.94
CA ILE A 304 -8.59 19.34 -19.98
C ILE A 304 -9.25 18.02 -20.39
N VAL A 305 -8.72 17.33 -21.39
CA VAL A 305 -9.27 16.04 -21.83
C VAL A 305 -9.15 14.97 -20.74
N LEU A 306 -7.99 14.90 -20.07
CA LEU A 306 -7.77 13.99 -18.95
C LEU A 306 -8.72 14.31 -17.79
N ASP A 307 -8.88 15.58 -17.43
CA ASP A 307 -9.85 16.04 -16.41
C ASP A 307 -11.28 15.65 -16.80
N ARG A 308 -11.68 15.81 -18.06
CA ARG A 308 -13.03 15.42 -18.52
C ARG A 308 -13.34 13.94 -18.29
N TRP A 309 -12.44 13.05 -18.70
CA TRP A 309 -12.70 11.60 -18.70
C TRP A 309 -12.34 10.89 -17.39
N LEU A 310 -11.38 11.45 -16.65
CA LEU A 310 -10.81 10.87 -15.44
C LEU A 310 -10.99 11.80 -14.22
N ARG A 311 -12.08 12.56 -14.14
CA ARG A 311 -12.45 13.40 -12.97
C ARG A 311 -13.05 12.61 -11.82
N ASP A 312 -12.85 13.16 -10.62
CA ASP A 312 -13.40 12.68 -9.34
C ASP A 312 -14.54 13.56 -8.79
N GLY A 313 -14.89 14.64 -9.49
CA GLY A 313 -15.97 15.57 -9.11
C GLY A 313 -15.67 16.49 -7.92
N HIS A 314 -14.46 16.53 -7.37
CA HIS A 314 -14.10 17.42 -6.25
C HIS A 314 -13.70 18.83 -6.70
N THR A 315 -13.28 18.98 -7.95
CA THR A 315 -12.94 20.26 -8.57
C THR A 315 -13.95 20.61 -9.65
N LEU A 316 -14.19 21.91 -9.84
CA LEU A 316 -14.98 22.37 -10.97
C LEU A 316 -14.32 21.96 -12.30
N PRO A 317 -15.10 21.70 -13.34
CA PRO A 317 -14.55 21.42 -14.67
C PRO A 317 -13.67 22.58 -15.17
N SER A 318 -12.55 22.24 -15.81
CA SER A 318 -11.57 23.22 -16.30
C SER A 318 -12.12 24.19 -17.36
N VAL A 319 -13.22 23.82 -18.04
CA VAL A 319 -13.91 24.65 -19.03
C VAL A 319 -15.31 24.98 -18.50
N MET A 320 -15.43 26.03 -17.69
CA MET A 320 -16.74 26.59 -17.38
C MET A 320 -17.13 27.55 -18.51
N VAL A 321 -18.14 27.19 -19.30
CA VAL A 321 -18.76 28.15 -20.22
C VAL A 321 -19.53 29.13 -19.35
N THR A 322 -19.01 30.34 -19.18
CA THR A 322 -19.78 31.46 -18.63
C THR A 322 -20.64 32.03 -19.77
N PRO A 323 -21.98 31.91 -19.72
CA PRO A 323 -22.80 32.76 -20.56
C PRO A 323 -22.63 34.18 -20.00
N GLU A 324 -21.86 35.02 -20.67
CA GLU A 324 -21.61 36.42 -20.24
C GLU A 324 -22.85 37.32 -20.39
N ASN A 325 -23.96 36.80 -20.90
CA ASN A 325 -25.12 37.61 -21.26
C ASN A 325 -26.18 37.62 -20.15
N GLU A 326 -26.48 38.82 -19.65
CA GLU A 326 -27.66 39.10 -18.83
C GLU A 326 -28.93 38.79 -19.64
N ILE A 327 -29.79 37.89 -19.13
CA ILE A 327 -31.04 37.49 -19.80
C ILE A 327 -32.19 38.21 -19.12
N THR A 328 -32.99 38.97 -19.89
CA THR A 328 -34.22 39.60 -19.39
C THR A 328 -35.44 38.74 -19.76
N LEU A 329 -36.19 38.26 -18.76
CA LEU A 329 -37.38 37.42 -18.98
C LEU A 329 -38.62 38.28 -19.27
N ALA A 330 -38.76 38.78 -20.50
CA ALA A 330 -39.84 39.72 -20.85
C ALA A 330 -41.24 39.08 -20.95
N ASP A 331 -41.35 37.81 -21.35
CA ASP A 331 -42.63 37.12 -21.58
C ASP A 331 -43.05 36.28 -20.36
N ARG A 332 -44.21 36.60 -19.77
CA ARG A 332 -44.79 35.88 -18.62
C ARG A 332 -45.17 34.42 -18.92
N THR A 333 -45.31 34.01 -20.18
CA THR A 333 -45.59 32.60 -20.52
C THR A 333 -44.35 31.71 -20.42
N THR A 334 -43.15 32.32 -20.45
CA THR A 334 -41.87 31.60 -20.48
C THR A 334 -41.34 31.24 -19.09
N TYR A 335 -41.89 31.84 -18.03
CA TYR A 335 -41.45 31.60 -16.66
C TYR A 335 -42.60 31.36 -15.67
N GLU A 336 -42.31 30.64 -14.58
CA GLU A 336 -43.23 30.34 -13.49
C GLU A 336 -42.56 30.70 -12.16
N VAL A 337 -43.25 31.47 -11.30
CA VAL A 337 -42.77 31.80 -9.96
C VAL A 337 -43.34 30.80 -8.96
N LEU A 338 -42.47 30.06 -8.29
CA LEU A 338 -42.89 29.09 -7.28
C LEU A 338 -43.22 29.77 -5.94
N PRO A 339 -44.13 29.19 -5.12
CA PRO A 339 -44.38 29.69 -3.77
C PRO A 339 -43.13 29.60 -2.88
N GLY A 340 -43.06 30.46 -1.86
CA GLY A 340 -42.00 30.44 -0.85
C GLY A 340 -41.87 29.07 -0.16
N ASN A 341 -40.62 28.62 0.05
CA ASN A 341 -40.28 27.36 0.74
C ASN A 341 -40.78 26.06 0.07
N VAL A 342 -41.19 26.11 -1.20
CA VAL A 342 -41.53 24.92 -1.98
C VAL A 342 -40.33 24.49 -2.83
N PRO A 343 -39.86 23.22 -2.74
CA PRO A 343 -38.82 22.72 -3.62
C PRO A 343 -39.34 22.55 -5.05
N LEU A 344 -38.48 22.75 -6.04
CA LEU A 344 -38.72 22.41 -7.43
C LEU A 344 -38.70 20.89 -7.60
N ILE A 345 -39.81 20.29 -8.08
CA ILE A 345 -39.88 18.86 -8.38
C ILE A 345 -40.56 18.69 -9.75
N LEU A 346 -39.78 18.31 -10.76
CA LEU A 346 -40.25 18.04 -12.12
C LEU A 346 -40.00 16.56 -12.44
N ARG A 347 -41.05 15.74 -12.54
CA ARG A 347 -40.92 14.29 -12.84
C ARG A 347 -40.87 13.97 -14.33
N ASP A 348 -41.61 14.72 -15.15
CA ASP A 348 -41.70 14.51 -16.60
C ASP A 348 -41.63 15.88 -17.32
N PRO A 349 -40.49 16.60 -17.23
CA PRO A 349 -40.35 17.93 -17.80
C PRO A 349 -40.54 17.90 -19.32
N ARG A 350 -41.30 18.86 -19.88
CA ARG A 350 -41.56 18.98 -21.33
C ARG A 350 -41.36 20.41 -21.80
N GLY A 351 -40.80 20.57 -23.00
CA GLY A 351 -40.58 21.86 -23.63
C GLY A 351 -39.41 22.63 -23.01
N SER A 352 -39.49 23.96 -23.08
CA SER A 352 -38.55 24.87 -22.45
C SER A 352 -39.30 25.86 -21.56
N ARG A 353 -38.87 25.97 -20.29
CA ARG A 353 -39.52 26.82 -19.28
C ARG A 353 -38.54 27.22 -18.18
N THR A 354 -38.69 28.42 -17.65
CA THR A 354 -37.90 28.92 -16.52
C THR A 354 -38.70 28.89 -15.22
N TYR A 355 -38.16 28.28 -14.17
CA TYR A 355 -38.78 28.24 -12.85
C TYR A 355 -38.03 29.18 -11.89
N LEU A 356 -38.73 30.15 -11.31
CA LEU A 356 -38.17 31.12 -10.37
C LEU A 356 -38.48 30.69 -8.93
N LEU A 357 -37.45 30.28 -8.20
CA LEU A 357 -37.54 29.91 -6.79
C LEU A 357 -37.26 31.15 -5.93
N PRO A 358 -38.20 31.60 -5.10
CA PRO A 358 -37.98 32.76 -4.23
C PRO A 358 -36.89 32.44 -3.20
N ALA A 359 -35.95 33.36 -3.02
CA ALA A 359 -34.91 33.22 -2.00
C ALA A 359 -35.54 33.12 -0.58
N PRO A 360 -35.03 32.24 0.30
CA PRO A 360 -35.55 32.10 1.65
C PRO A 360 -35.39 33.41 2.44
N LYS A 361 -36.50 33.94 2.97
CA LYS A 361 -36.53 35.17 3.80
C LYS A 361 -36.29 34.80 5.28
N GLY A 362 -35.47 35.57 5.99
CA GLY A 362 -35.25 35.41 7.45
C GLY A 362 -34.04 34.55 7.84
N LEU A 363 -33.07 34.36 6.95
CA LEU A 363 -31.79 33.75 7.31
C LEU A 363 -31.02 34.72 8.23
N HIS A 364 -30.67 34.28 9.44
CA HIS A 364 -29.84 35.07 10.35
C HIS A 364 -28.48 35.36 9.70
N SER A 365 -27.88 36.51 10.05
CA SER A 365 -26.67 37.12 9.46
C SER A 365 -25.39 36.26 9.42
N ASN A 366 -25.43 35.00 9.85
CA ASN A 366 -24.29 34.07 9.87
C ASN A 366 -24.54 32.76 9.11
N THR A 367 -25.70 32.60 8.46
CA THR A 367 -26.06 31.37 7.71
C THR A 367 -26.31 31.74 6.26
N THR A 368 -25.56 31.13 5.34
CA THR A 368 -25.79 31.21 3.90
C THR A 368 -26.70 30.06 3.48
N ALA A 369 -27.67 30.33 2.60
CA ALA A 369 -28.50 29.28 2.02
C ALA A 369 -27.76 28.67 0.83
N THR A 370 -27.68 27.35 0.78
CA THR A 370 -27.10 26.63 -0.35
C THR A 370 -28.23 26.13 -1.24
N LEU A 371 -28.17 26.44 -2.53
CA LEU A 371 -29.01 25.80 -3.53
C LEU A 371 -28.45 24.42 -3.85
N VAL A 372 -29.30 23.39 -3.82
CA VAL A 372 -28.99 22.03 -4.28
C VAL A 372 -29.94 21.68 -5.41
N LEU A 373 -29.40 21.21 -6.53
CA LEU A 373 -30.16 20.84 -7.72
C LEU A 373 -29.65 19.51 -8.30
N TYR A 374 -30.58 18.64 -8.66
CA TYR A 374 -30.35 17.33 -9.24
C TYR A 374 -31.01 17.24 -10.61
N VAL A 375 -30.27 16.76 -11.61
CA VAL A 375 -30.79 16.54 -12.98
C VAL A 375 -30.48 15.10 -13.40
N SER A 376 -31.53 14.29 -13.57
CA SER A 376 -31.40 12.88 -13.95
C SER A 376 -31.21 12.72 -15.46
N ARG A 377 -30.12 12.05 -15.84
CA ARG A 377 -29.73 11.74 -17.24
C ARG A 377 -29.53 12.94 -18.18
N GLY A 378 -29.84 14.15 -17.74
CA GLY A 378 -29.68 15.39 -18.49
C GLY A 378 -28.31 16.02 -18.31
N THR A 379 -28.21 17.29 -18.71
CA THR A 379 -26.95 18.05 -18.71
C THR A 379 -27.09 19.34 -17.93
N ILE A 380 -26.11 19.64 -17.09
CA ILE A 380 -25.82 21.01 -16.62
C ILE A 380 -24.45 21.36 -17.18
N PRO A 381 -24.36 22.15 -18.26
CA PRO A 381 -23.10 22.34 -18.97
C PRO A 381 -21.95 22.79 -18.05
N PRO A 382 -20.75 22.20 -18.18
CA PRO A 382 -20.34 21.20 -19.17
C PRO A 382 -20.52 19.73 -18.73
N VAL A 383 -21.14 19.45 -17.57
CA VAL A 383 -21.22 18.10 -16.98
C VAL A 383 -22.48 17.36 -17.43
N SER A 384 -22.29 16.13 -17.90
CA SER A 384 -23.35 15.21 -18.31
C SER A 384 -22.90 13.75 -18.17
N PRO A 385 -23.83 12.78 -18.15
CA PRO A 385 -23.51 11.39 -18.47
C PRO A 385 -22.96 11.26 -19.91
N GLN A 386 -22.44 10.08 -20.27
CA GLN A 386 -21.87 9.84 -21.60
C GLN A 386 -22.89 10.09 -22.73
N ASN A 387 -24.09 9.53 -22.60
CA ASN A 387 -25.19 9.71 -23.54
C ASN A 387 -26.34 10.44 -22.85
N PRO A 388 -26.28 11.79 -22.74
CA PRO A 388 -27.34 12.53 -22.07
C PRO A 388 -28.62 12.55 -22.90
N ILE A 389 -29.76 12.60 -22.21
CA ILE A 389 -31.03 12.95 -22.87
C ILE A 389 -31.04 14.44 -23.24
N PRO A 390 -31.94 14.89 -24.15
CA PRO A 390 -32.02 16.30 -24.58
C PRO A 390 -32.32 17.34 -23.48
N LEU A 391 -32.58 16.90 -22.24
CA LEU A 391 -32.81 17.74 -21.06
C LEU A 391 -31.55 18.52 -20.68
N GLN A 392 -31.60 19.84 -20.82
CA GLN A 392 -30.56 20.77 -20.38
C GLN A 392 -31.09 21.71 -19.30
N VAL A 393 -30.27 21.97 -18.29
CA VAL A 393 -30.64 22.86 -17.18
C VAL A 393 -29.54 23.88 -16.93
N THR A 394 -29.93 25.16 -16.82
CA THR A 394 -29.04 26.26 -16.47
C THR A 394 -29.58 27.02 -15.26
N VAL A 395 -28.69 27.43 -14.36
CA VAL A 395 -29.04 28.11 -13.11
C VAL A 395 -28.57 29.56 -13.15
N SER A 396 -29.47 30.47 -12.79
CA SER A 396 -29.24 31.91 -12.77
C SER A 396 -29.79 32.55 -11.50
N ILE A 397 -29.22 33.67 -11.08
CA ILE A 397 -29.80 34.56 -10.06
C ILE A 397 -30.59 35.64 -10.81
N CYS A 398 -31.87 35.77 -10.47
CA CYS A 398 -32.78 36.72 -11.08
C CYS A 398 -33.19 37.81 -10.09
N THR A 399 -33.21 39.06 -10.53
CA THR A 399 -33.66 40.21 -9.71
C THR A 399 -34.72 41.02 -10.45
N SER A 400 -35.64 41.62 -9.69
CA SER A 400 -36.61 42.56 -10.22
C SER A 400 -36.56 43.86 -9.40
N SER A 401 -36.19 44.96 -10.06
CA SER A 401 -36.28 46.30 -9.49
C SER A 401 -37.73 46.77 -9.52
N SER A 402 -38.35 46.92 -8.36
CA SER A 402 -39.64 47.62 -8.25
C SER A 402 -39.43 49.08 -8.64
N ILE A 403 -40.03 49.55 -9.77
CA ILE A 403 -40.57 50.92 -9.99
C ILE A 403 -41.14 51.12 -11.43
N ILE A 404 -40.90 50.25 -12.42
CA ILE A 404 -41.52 50.40 -13.76
C ILE A 404 -42.25 49.12 -14.19
N SER A 405 -43.58 49.18 -14.18
CA SER A 405 -44.48 48.11 -14.62
C SER A 405 -44.29 47.79 -16.11
N GLY A 406 -43.47 46.79 -16.43
CA GLY A 406 -43.32 46.29 -17.79
C GLY A 406 -42.03 45.52 -18.10
N THR A 407 -40.97 45.67 -17.31
CA THR A 407 -39.71 44.94 -17.51
C THR A 407 -39.65 43.70 -16.63
N GLY A 408 -39.56 42.51 -17.24
CA GLY A 408 -39.45 41.25 -16.50
C GLY A 408 -38.10 41.09 -15.78
N PRO A 409 -37.94 40.04 -14.96
CA PRO A 409 -36.77 39.86 -14.11
C PRO A 409 -35.48 39.67 -14.93
N LYS A 410 -34.40 40.28 -14.44
CA LYS A 410 -33.06 40.22 -15.02
C LYS A 410 -32.28 39.08 -14.39
N CYS A 411 -31.78 38.14 -15.18
CA CYS A 411 -31.15 36.91 -14.73
C CYS A 411 -29.68 36.83 -15.17
N ILE A 412 -28.79 36.53 -14.21
CA ILE A 412 -27.35 36.35 -14.43
C ILE A 412 -26.98 34.90 -14.06
N PRO A 413 -26.26 34.16 -14.91
CA PRO A 413 -25.84 32.79 -14.60
C PRO A 413 -25.05 32.70 -13.29
N LYS A 414 -25.35 31.69 -12.47
CA LYS A 414 -24.64 31.44 -11.21
C LYS A 414 -23.60 30.35 -11.43
N ILE A 415 -22.38 30.60 -10.97
CA ILE A 415 -21.32 29.59 -10.91
C ILE A 415 -21.50 28.78 -9.61
N PRO A 416 -21.56 27.43 -9.69
CA PRO A 416 -21.59 26.56 -8.53
C PRO A 416 -20.21 26.45 -7.87
N TYR A 417 -20.18 26.09 -6.59
CA TYR A 417 -18.92 25.62 -5.96
C TYR A 417 -18.72 24.11 -6.16
N SER A 418 -19.78 23.37 -6.51
CA SER A 418 -19.76 21.93 -6.76
C SER A 418 -20.66 21.60 -7.95
N LEU A 419 -20.06 21.02 -9.00
CA LEU A 419 -20.72 20.54 -10.20
C LEU A 419 -20.12 19.19 -10.58
N ARG A 420 -20.88 18.11 -10.39
CA ARG A 420 -20.38 16.74 -10.51
C ARG A 420 -21.47 15.74 -10.84
N LEU A 421 -21.07 14.56 -11.29
CA LEU A 421 -21.96 13.42 -11.48
C LEU A 421 -21.99 12.56 -10.21
N ILE A 422 -23.18 12.22 -9.72
CA ILE A 422 -23.38 11.28 -8.60
C ILE A 422 -24.19 10.06 -9.06
N PRO A 423 -24.01 8.88 -8.45
CA PRO A 423 -24.79 7.70 -8.81
C PRO A 423 -26.25 7.80 -8.35
N ASN A 424 -27.14 7.12 -9.08
CA ASN A 424 -28.54 6.96 -8.70
C ASN A 424 -28.92 5.48 -8.66
N PRO A 425 -28.52 4.74 -7.60
CA PRO A 425 -28.79 3.33 -7.50
C PRO A 425 -30.29 3.03 -7.35
N ASN A 426 -30.73 1.90 -7.92
CA ASN A 426 -32.08 1.41 -7.75
C ASN A 426 -32.41 1.22 -6.26
N THR A 427 -33.64 1.57 -5.88
CA THR A 427 -34.08 1.50 -4.48
C THR A 427 -33.99 0.04 -3.97
N GLY A 428 -33.25 -0.17 -2.88
CA GLY A 428 -33.07 -1.50 -2.28
C GLY A 428 -31.94 -2.36 -2.85
N ALA A 429 -31.30 -1.92 -3.94
CA ALA A 429 -30.18 -2.61 -4.55
C ALA A 429 -28.84 -2.28 -3.85
N VAL A 430 -27.89 -3.21 -3.96
CA VAL A 430 -26.47 -2.93 -3.67
C VAL A 430 -25.90 -2.04 -4.76
N PHE A 431 -24.94 -1.19 -4.39
CA PHE A 431 -24.28 -0.29 -5.32
C PHE A 431 -22.78 -0.22 -5.04
N PRO A 432 -21.93 -0.24 -6.08
CA PRO A 432 -22.24 -0.68 -7.45
C PRO A 432 -22.77 -2.11 -7.51
N VAL A 433 -23.39 -2.51 -8.62
CA VAL A 433 -23.90 -3.88 -8.77
C VAL A 433 -22.69 -4.83 -8.92
N PRO A 434 -22.52 -5.85 -8.06
CA PRO A 434 -21.37 -6.75 -8.14
C PRO A 434 -21.29 -7.46 -9.51
N GLY A 435 -20.14 -7.38 -10.18
CA GLY A 435 -19.90 -8.01 -11.49
C GLY A 435 -20.52 -7.29 -12.71
N GLU A 436 -21.45 -6.37 -12.51
CA GLU A 436 -22.08 -5.58 -13.58
C GLU A 436 -21.63 -4.11 -13.57
N GLY A 437 -21.44 -3.57 -12.36
CA GLY A 437 -20.98 -2.21 -12.10
C GLY A 437 -21.99 -1.15 -12.46
N THR A 438 -21.49 -0.08 -13.06
CA THR A 438 -22.26 1.08 -13.51
C THR A 438 -22.08 1.24 -15.02
N ASP A 439 -23.12 1.75 -15.68
CA ASP A 439 -23.07 2.13 -17.09
C ASP A 439 -22.52 3.55 -17.25
N GLU A 440 -21.81 3.82 -18.35
CA GLU A 440 -21.21 5.13 -18.61
C GLU A 440 -22.24 6.28 -18.74
N SER A 441 -23.50 5.93 -19.04
CA SER A 441 -24.61 6.86 -19.20
C SER A 441 -25.49 6.97 -17.94
N GLU A 442 -25.14 6.28 -16.85
CA GLU A 442 -25.80 6.39 -15.56
C GLU A 442 -25.27 7.58 -14.76
N GLY A 443 -26.18 8.21 -14.00
CA GLY A 443 -25.84 9.27 -13.07
C GLY A 443 -26.85 10.42 -13.04
N VAL A 444 -26.76 11.20 -11.97
CA VAL A 444 -27.51 12.43 -11.76
C VAL A 444 -26.50 13.55 -11.65
N VAL A 445 -26.70 14.64 -12.39
CA VAL A 445 -25.86 15.83 -12.29
C VAL A 445 -26.27 16.59 -11.04
N LEU A 446 -25.33 16.75 -10.11
CA LEU A 446 -25.47 17.52 -8.88
C LEU A 446 -24.86 18.89 -9.08
N TYR A 447 -25.64 19.93 -8.78
CA TYR A 447 -25.24 21.32 -8.77
C TYR A 447 -25.47 21.90 -7.37
N GLU A 448 -24.43 22.46 -6.77
CA GLU A 448 -24.50 23.14 -5.47
C GLU A 448 -23.87 24.54 -5.57
N ALA A 449 -24.60 25.55 -5.09
CA ALA A 449 -24.14 26.93 -5.13
C ALA A 449 -24.58 27.69 -3.88
N ASP A 450 -23.67 28.47 -3.30
CA ASP A 450 -24.00 29.37 -2.19
C ASP A 450 -24.68 30.63 -2.73
N LEU A 451 -25.76 31.00 -2.06
CA LEU A 451 -26.50 32.21 -2.35
C LEU A 451 -25.89 33.39 -1.59
N PRO A 452 -25.75 34.56 -2.22
CA PRO A 452 -25.27 35.75 -1.54
C PRO A 452 -26.25 36.15 -0.42
N GLU A 453 -25.75 36.83 0.61
CA GLU A 453 -26.62 37.43 1.63
C GLU A 453 -27.61 38.38 0.95
N PHE A 454 -28.90 38.05 1.08
CA PHE A 454 -29.97 38.85 0.53
C PHE A 454 -30.27 39.98 1.52
N ASP A 455 -29.57 41.10 1.34
CA ASP A 455 -29.82 42.32 2.12
C ASP A 455 -31.29 42.75 1.98
N ASN A 456 -31.85 43.39 3.02
CA ASN A 456 -33.27 43.80 3.12
C ASN A 456 -33.65 44.96 2.17
N THR A 457 -33.08 44.99 0.96
CA THR A 457 -33.49 45.88 -0.12
C THR A 457 -34.86 45.44 -0.66
N ASN A 458 -35.73 46.37 -1.04
CA ASN A 458 -37.07 46.12 -1.61
C ASN A 458 -37.09 45.35 -2.95
N ASP A 459 -35.95 44.86 -3.42
CA ASP A 459 -35.82 44.08 -4.65
C ASP A 459 -36.15 42.61 -4.40
N GLU A 460 -37.10 42.08 -5.18
CA GLU A 460 -37.40 40.65 -5.16
C GLU A 460 -36.29 39.89 -5.89
N LYS A 461 -35.75 38.85 -5.23
CA LYS A 461 -34.66 38.03 -5.73
C LYS A 461 -35.10 36.57 -5.80
N TRP A 462 -34.79 35.92 -6.93
CA TRP A 462 -35.09 34.53 -7.20
C TRP A 462 -33.87 33.78 -7.69
N VAL A 463 -33.88 32.47 -7.51
CA VAL A 463 -33.03 31.55 -8.25
C VAL A 463 -33.85 31.05 -9.46
N GLY A 464 -33.42 31.42 -10.66
CA GLY A 464 -34.01 30.94 -11.90
C GLY A 464 -33.36 29.63 -12.35
N VAL A 465 -34.17 28.58 -12.48
CA VAL A 465 -33.80 27.29 -13.07
C VAL A 465 -34.45 27.20 -14.44
N HIS A 466 -33.65 27.38 -15.50
CA HIS A 466 -34.13 27.27 -16.87
C HIS A 466 -33.95 25.84 -17.37
N VAL A 467 -35.06 25.22 -17.79
CA VAL A 467 -35.10 23.88 -18.36
C VAL A 467 -35.31 24.02 -19.87
N ALA A 468 -34.49 23.37 -20.67
CA ALA A 468 -34.54 23.39 -22.13
C ALA A 468 -34.45 21.98 -22.72
N GLY A 469 -35.03 21.80 -23.92
CA GLY A 469 -34.95 20.55 -24.67
C GLY A 469 -35.65 19.35 -24.02
N ALA A 470 -36.54 19.57 -23.04
CA ALA A 470 -37.15 18.47 -22.30
C ALA A 470 -38.22 17.74 -23.14
N ASP A 471 -38.11 16.41 -23.25
CA ASP A 471 -38.97 15.54 -24.06
C ASP A 471 -39.90 14.64 -23.23
N GLY A 472 -39.98 14.87 -21.91
CA GLY A 472 -40.73 14.05 -20.96
C GLY A 472 -39.90 12.96 -20.28
N ARG A 473 -38.61 12.77 -20.63
CA ARG A 473 -37.72 11.83 -19.94
C ARG A 473 -36.88 12.54 -18.87
N GLY A 474 -36.47 11.79 -17.85
CA GLY A 474 -35.65 12.29 -16.75
C GLY A 474 -36.44 13.17 -15.77
N TRP A 475 -35.78 13.68 -14.74
CA TRP A 475 -36.42 14.49 -13.70
C TRP A 475 -35.46 15.57 -13.18
N VAL A 476 -36.01 16.64 -12.63
CA VAL A 476 -35.27 17.76 -12.02
C VAL A 476 -35.80 18.00 -10.61
N VAL A 477 -34.93 17.97 -9.61
CA VAL A 477 -35.30 18.27 -8.22
C VAL A 477 -34.35 19.33 -7.68
N GLY A 478 -34.87 20.43 -7.14
CA GLY A 478 -34.06 21.52 -6.60
C GLY A 478 -34.68 22.17 -5.38
N GLY A 479 -33.86 22.70 -4.49
CA GLY A 479 -34.32 23.33 -3.27
C GLY A 479 -33.17 23.95 -2.47
N PHE A 480 -33.53 24.63 -1.39
CA PHE A 480 -32.55 25.24 -0.49
C PHE A 480 -32.21 24.28 0.66
N ALA A 481 -30.92 24.09 0.91
CA ALA A 481 -30.39 23.37 2.05
C ALA A 481 -29.62 24.35 2.95
N SER A 482 -29.76 24.22 4.27
CA SER A 482 -29.22 25.19 5.24
C SER A 482 -28.61 24.55 6.48
N LYS A 483 -28.20 23.28 6.45
CA LYS A 483 -27.81 22.58 7.69
C LYS A 483 -26.55 21.74 7.58
N GLU A 484 -25.40 22.34 7.94
CA GLU A 484 -24.28 21.59 8.49
C GLU A 484 -24.63 21.24 9.95
N VAL A 485 -24.58 19.95 10.28
CA VAL A 485 -24.88 19.46 11.64
C VAL A 485 -23.58 19.00 12.27
N THR A 486 -23.11 19.78 13.24
CA THR A 486 -21.91 19.42 14.01
C THR A 486 -22.32 18.66 15.27
N TYR A 487 -21.90 17.40 15.38
CA TYR A 487 -22.13 16.57 16.57
C TYR A 487 -20.88 16.52 17.45
N SER A 488 -20.88 17.32 18.52
CA SER A 488 -19.75 17.42 19.47
C SER A 488 -19.85 16.45 20.66
N ASN A 489 -20.97 15.78 20.86
CA ASN A 489 -21.23 14.97 22.07
C ASN A 489 -20.66 13.55 21.98
N SER A 490 -20.45 13.01 20.78
CA SER A 490 -19.85 11.69 20.56
C SER A 490 -18.33 11.78 20.65
N SER A 491 -17.72 11.06 21.60
CA SER A 491 -16.26 10.93 21.70
C SER A 491 -15.80 9.57 21.20
N ILE A 492 -14.54 9.46 20.76
CA ILE A 492 -13.98 8.16 20.39
C ILE A 492 -13.99 7.17 21.57
N LEU A 493 -13.72 7.65 22.79
CA LEU A 493 -13.70 6.81 23.99
C LEU A 493 -15.06 6.17 24.27
N SER A 494 -16.16 6.91 24.04
CA SER A 494 -17.53 6.36 24.14
C SER A 494 -17.88 5.34 23.05
N LEU A 495 -17.21 5.39 21.90
CA LEU A 495 -17.46 4.48 20.78
C LEU A 495 -16.58 3.22 20.79
N LEU A 496 -15.53 3.15 21.63
CA LEU A 496 -14.67 1.95 21.71
C LEU A 496 -15.45 0.69 22.12
N LEU A 497 -16.44 0.85 23.01
CA LEU A 497 -17.25 -0.26 23.55
C LEU A 497 -18.76 0.01 23.45
N GLY A 498 -19.17 1.12 22.84
CA GLY A 498 -20.56 1.57 22.75
C GLY A 498 -20.93 2.01 21.34
N SER A 499 -22.15 2.53 21.21
CA SER A 499 -22.65 3.12 19.97
C SER A 499 -23.34 4.44 20.26
N THR A 500 -23.39 5.33 19.27
CA THR A 500 -24.14 6.59 19.37
C THR A 500 -25.26 6.59 18.33
N THR A 501 -26.49 6.90 18.75
CA THR A 501 -27.60 7.14 17.83
C THR A 501 -27.66 8.61 17.47
N VAL A 502 -27.78 8.91 16.18
CA VAL A 502 -27.93 10.24 15.62
C VAL A 502 -29.24 10.31 14.85
N PHE A 503 -30.04 11.34 15.11
CA PHE A 503 -31.32 11.59 14.43
C PHE A 503 -31.16 12.68 13.38
N LEU A 504 -31.87 12.55 12.25
CA LEU A 504 -31.90 13.57 11.21
C LEU A 504 -32.64 14.81 11.72
N PRO A 505 -32.06 16.01 11.59
CA PRO A 505 -32.69 17.24 12.07
C PRO A 505 -33.89 17.68 11.21
N ASP A 506 -33.85 17.42 9.91
CA ASP A 506 -34.95 17.67 8.98
C ASP A 506 -34.92 16.59 7.88
N ARG A 507 -36.04 15.90 7.71
CA ARG A 507 -36.21 14.76 6.78
C ARG A 507 -36.47 15.22 5.34
N HIS A 508 -36.77 16.50 5.12
CA HIS A 508 -37.12 17.06 3.81
C HIS A 508 -35.93 17.70 3.09
N THR A 509 -34.78 17.82 3.75
CA THR A 509 -33.59 18.43 3.14
C THR A 509 -33.03 17.58 2.02
N LEU A 510 -32.63 18.24 0.92
CA LEU A 510 -31.99 17.59 -0.22
C LEU A 510 -30.55 17.17 0.10
N HIS A 511 -29.90 17.87 1.02
CA HIS A 511 -28.52 17.66 1.45
C HIS A 511 -28.41 17.97 2.95
N THR A 512 -27.84 17.05 3.71
CA THR A 512 -27.39 17.28 5.09
C THR A 512 -25.95 16.83 5.23
N ARG A 513 -25.09 17.69 5.80
CA ARG A 513 -23.70 17.37 6.12
C ARG A 513 -23.53 17.10 7.62
N PHE A 514 -22.89 15.99 7.96
CA PHE A 514 -22.56 15.62 9.34
C PHE A 514 -21.07 15.74 9.59
N THR A 515 -20.71 16.45 10.66
CA THR A 515 -19.31 16.59 11.10
C THR A 515 -19.17 16.12 12.54
N PHE A 516 -18.18 15.27 12.80
CA PHE A 516 -17.88 14.71 14.12
C PHE A 516 -16.48 15.12 14.60
N PRO A 517 -16.33 16.28 15.27
CA PRO A 517 -15.02 16.83 15.62
C PRO A 517 -14.16 15.96 16.55
N LYS A 518 -14.79 15.12 17.37
CA LYS A 518 -14.12 14.25 18.36
C LYS A 518 -13.90 12.82 17.85
N LEU A 519 -14.22 12.53 16.58
CA LEU A 519 -13.98 11.24 15.94
C LEU A 519 -12.85 11.40 14.93
N PRO A 520 -11.66 10.81 15.18
CA PRO A 520 -10.52 10.96 14.30
C PRO A 520 -10.70 10.17 12.99
N SER A 521 -10.49 10.84 11.86
CA SER A 521 -10.34 10.20 10.56
C SER A 521 -8.90 9.67 10.43
N SER A 522 -8.73 8.35 10.48
CA SER A 522 -7.42 7.70 10.41
C SER A 522 -7.45 6.39 9.61
N ALA A 523 -6.35 6.08 8.93
CA ALA A 523 -6.13 4.82 8.22
C ALA A 523 -6.19 3.56 9.10
N LEU A 524 -6.09 3.74 10.41
CA LEU A 524 -6.06 2.69 11.43
C LEU A 524 -7.40 2.47 12.14
N ILE A 525 -8.48 3.17 11.76
CA ILE A 525 -9.80 2.98 12.36
C ILE A 525 -10.90 2.99 11.30
N VAL A 526 -11.93 2.17 11.51
CA VAL A 526 -13.10 2.07 10.63
C VAL A 526 -14.36 2.22 11.46
N TYR A 527 -15.27 3.09 11.00
CA TYR A 527 -16.58 3.29 11.61
C TYR A 527 -17.65 2.54 10.83
N ARG A 528 -18.63 1.99 11.55
CA ARG A 528 -19.82 1.38 10.96
C ARG A 528 -20.98 2.34 11.09
N ILE A 529 -21.77 2.46 10.02
CA ILE A 529 -23.06 3.15 10.03
C ILE A 529 -24.18 2.13 9.86
N THR A 530 -25.12 2.14 10.78
CA THR A 530 -26.35 1.35 10.67
C THR A 530 -27.55 2.29 10.52
N PRO A 531 -28.21 2.33 9.35
CA PRO A 531 -29.39 3.16 9.14
C PRO A 531 -30.55 2.82 10.09
N LYS A 532 -31.27 3.82 10.58
CA LYS A 532 -32.54 3.67 11.30
C LYS A 532 -33.70 4.13 10.43
N LEU A 533 -34.53 3.18 10.04
CA LEU A 533 -35.69 3.40 9.17
C LEU A 533 -37.00 3.47 9.98
N SER A 534 -37.97 4.24 9.50
CA SER A 534 -39.32 4.30 10.07
C SER A 534 -40.04 2.98 9.88
N ILE A 535 -40.70 2.50 10.93
CA ILE A 535 -41.54 1.30 10.90
C ILE A 535 -42.99 1.70 10.54
N ASP A 536 -43.38 2.94 10.86
CA ASP A 536 -44.73 3.46 10.68
C ASP A 536 -44.79 4.41 9.47
N GLY A 537 -45.77 4.19 8.57
CA GLY A 537 -46.09 5.12 7.48
C GLY A 537 -46.86 4.43 6.32
N PRO A 538 -47.45 5.20 5.41
CA PRO A 538 -48.08 4.67 4.20
C PRO A 538 -47.03 4.16 3.19
N PRO A 539 -47.38 3.18 2.32
CA PRO A 539 -46.53 2.76 1.21
C PRO A 539 -46.42 3.87 0.17
N CYS A 540 -45.19 4.21 -0.23
CA CYS A 540 -44.92 5.36 -1.10
C CYS A 540 -44.48 4.95 -2.52
N SER A 541 -44.81 5.79 -3.51
CA SER A 541 -44.08 5.78 -4.79
C SER A 541 -42.60 6.02 -4.48
N GLY A 542 -41.70 5.16 -4.98
CA GLY A 542 -40.27 5.24 -4.67
C GLY A 542 -39.66 6.64 -4.84
N PRO A 543 -38.64 7.00 -4.05
CA PRO A 543 -37.98 8.30 -4.15
C PRO A 543 -37.30 8.46 -5.52
N LEU A 544 -37.23 9.70 -6.03
CA LEU A 544 -36.54 10.00 -7.29
C LEU A 544 -35.02 9.75 -7.15
N LEU A 545 -34.47 10.13 -6.00
CA LEU A 545 -33.12 9.79 -5.55
C LEU A 545 -33.22 9.18 -4.14
N SER A 546 -32.92 7.88 -4.03
CA SER A 546 -32.86 7.22 -2.73
C SER A 546 -31.77 7.85 -1.84
N PRO A 547 -31.97 7.94 -0.51
CA PRO A 547 -30.96 8.45 0.40
C PRO A 547 -29.61 7.77 0.18
N LEU A 548 -28.61 8.59 -0.12
CA LEU A 548 -27.27 8.18 -0.51
C LEU A 548 -26.27 8.82 0.44
N ILE A 549 -25.55 7.99 1.19
CA ILE A 549 -24.44 8.46 2.03
C ILE A 549 -23.23 8.66 1.12
N LEU A 550 -22.71 9.88 1.10
CA LEU A 550 -21.43 10.24 0.51
C LEU A 550 -20.40 10.37 1.64
N HIS A 551 -19.42 9.47 1.65
CA HIS A 551 -18.31 9.49 2.61
C HIS A 551 -17.00 9.85 1.92
N ARG A 552 -16.19 10.73 2.54
CA ARG A 552 -14.87 11.09 2.03
C ARG A 552 -13.78 10.44 2.87
N SER A 553 -13.09 9.46 2.29
CA SER A 553 -11.98 8.74 2.95
C SER A 553 -10.68 9.54 2.94
N GLN A 554 -10.54 10.43 1.97
CA GLN A 554 -9.48 11.43 1.77
C GLN A 554 -10.09 12.56 0.91
N PRO A 555 -9.55 13.80 0.84
CA PRO A 555 -10.09 14.81 -0.06
C PRO A 555 -10.21 14.41 -1.52
N LEU A 556 -9.47 13.38 -1.93
CA LEU A 556 -9.43 12.86 -3.31
C LEU A 556 -10.26 11.58 -3.49
N GLU A 557 -10.81 11.01 -2.41
CA GLU A 557 -11.56 9.75 -2.46
C GLU A 557 -12.94 9.89 -1.83
N THR A 558 -13.96 9.49 -2.59
CA THR A 558 -15.36 9.51 -2.21
C THR A 558 -15.97 8.13 -2.41
N HIS A 559 -16.81 7.70 -1.47
CA HIS A 559 -17.61 6.48 -1.56
C HIS A 559 -19.09 6.79 -1.44
N TYR A 560 -19.90 6.03 -2.16
CA TYR A 560 -21.35 6.16 -2.20
C TYR A 560 -22.01 4.91 -1.64
N PHE A 561 -22.83 5.08 -0.59
CA PHE A 561 -23.51 3.97 0.07
C PHE A 561 -25.04 4.17 0.04
N PRO A 562 -25.79 3.30 -0.65
CA PRO A 562 -27.24 3.35 -0.62
C PRO A 562 -27.75 2.92 0.76
N VAL A 563 -28.55 3.77 1.39
CA VAL A 563 -29.02 3.58 2.77
C VAL A 563 -29.99 2.40 2.91
N ARG A 564 -30.74 2.08 1.84
CA ARG A 564 -31.76 1.02 1.83
C ARG A 564 -31.25 -0.34 1.36
N SER A 565 -29.95 -0.55 1.31
CA SER A 565 -29.38 -1.84 0.88
C SER A 565 -29.73 -2.96 1.86
N LEU A 566 -30.34 -4.04 1.35
CA LEU A 566 -30.89 -5.14 2.14
C LEU A 566 -29.83 -5.94 2.92
N ASN A 567 -28.55 -5.90 2.52
CA ASN A 567 -27.49 -6.79 3.04
C ASN A 567 -26.11 -6.10 3.27
N GLY A 568 -26.01 -4.77 3.14
CA GLY A 568 -24.70 -4.08 3.14
C GLY A 568 -24.25 -3.58 4.52
N ARG A 569 -23.01 -3.92 4.94
CA ARG A 569 -22.31 -3.20 6.01
C ARG A 569 -21.80 -1.86 5.45
N ILE A 570 -22.26 -0.73 5.97
CA ILE A 570 -21.76 0.59 5.56
C ILE A 570 -20.54 0.91 6.42
N LEU A 571 -19.35 0.83 5.82
CA LEU A 571 -18.07 1.02 6.49
C LEU A 571 -17.42 2.32 6.04
N LEU A 572 -17.25 3.25 6.98
CA LEU A 572 -16.57 4.52 6.78
C LEU A 572 -15.10 4.36 7.18
N HIS A 573 -14.24 4.19 6.19
CA HIS A 573 -12.79 4.09 6.36
C HIS A 573 -12.10 5.36 5.91
N SER A 574 -10.85 5.56 6.32
CA SER A 574 -10.03 6.70 5.92
C SER A 574 -8.64 6.26 5.46
N HIS A 575 -7.93 7.14 4.76
CA HIS A 575 -6.50 7.01 4.47
C HIS A 575 -5.65 8.10 5.11
N HIS A 576 -6.27 9.00 5.90
CA HIS A 576 -5.56 10.06 6.61
C HIS A 576 -4.72 9.53 7.76
N ALA A 577 -3.59 10.21 8.05
CA ALA A 577 -2.61 9.81 9.07
C ALA A 577 -2.21 8.32 8.99
N ALA A 578 -1.72 7.89 7.83
CA ALA A 578 -1.24 6.53 7.63
C ALA A 578 0.17 6.31 8.22
N PRO A 579 0.46 5.10 8.73
CA PRO A 579 1.80 4.75 9.19
C PRO A 579 2.87 5.02 8.13
N TYR A 580 3.96 5.65 8.53
CA TYR A 580 5.15 5.88 7.71
C TYR A 580 5.04 6.91 6.58
N ILE A 581 3.92 7.61 6.49
CA ILE A 581 3.73 8.74 5.56
C ILE A 581 3.74 10.05 6.35
N PRO A 582 4.57 11.05 5.99
CA PRO A 582 4.60 12.34 6.66
C PRO A 582 3.25 13.07 6.65
N ARG A 583 2.94 13.70 7.79
CA ARG A 583 1.65 14.38 8.05
C ARG A 583 1.44 15.66 7.23
N ASP A 584 2.52 16.30 6.78
CA ASP A 584 2.48 17.63 6.15
C ASP A 584 2.03 17.61 4.68
N THR A 585 1.67 16.43 4.16
CA THR A 585 1.33 16.27 2.75
C THR A 585 -0.07 16.83 2.41
N TYR A 586 -0.98 16.97 3.40
CA TYR A 586 -2.36 17.45 3.18
C TYR A 586 -2.90 18.25 4.39
N PHE A 587 -3.24 19.54 4.19
CA PHE A 587 -3.92 20.40 5.18
C PHE A 587 -5.43 20.06 5.27
N VAL A 588 -5.77 18.93 5.88
CA VAL A 588 -7.16 18.45 5.91
C VAL A 588 -7.63 18.24 7.36
N PRO A 589 -8.86 18.65 7.70
CA PRO A 589 -9.43 18.39 9.02
C PRO A 589 -9.43 16.89 9.33
N ARG A 590 -8.93 16.53 10.52
CA ARG A 590 -8.82 15.13 10.99
C ARG A 590 -10.14 14.54 11.51
N THR A 591 -11.26 15.12 11.12
CA THR A 591 -12.57 14.81 11.69
C THR A 591 -13.32 13.90 10.75
N LEU A 592 -14.09 12.96 11.28
CA LEU A 592 -15.02 12.19 10.46
C LEU A 592 -16.13 13.12 9.95
N ASP A 593 -16.28 13.21 8.63
CA ASP A 593 -17.40 13.89 7.98
C ASP A 593 -17.99 13.05 6.85
N PHE A 594 -19.30 13.11 6.70
CA PHE A 594 -20.02 12.52 5.59
C PHE A 594 -21.31 13.30 5.33
N SER A 595 -21.85 13.16 4.11
CA SER A 595 -23.06 13.85 3.69
C SER A 595 -24.13 12.85 3.30
N ILE A 596 -25.40 13.24 3.46
CA ILE A 596 -26.55 12.46 2.98
C ILE A 596 -27.25 13.30 1.91
N TYR A 597 -27.33 12.74 0.71
CA TYR A 597 -28.08 13.30 -0.41
C TYR A 597 -29.39 12.52 -0.58
N SER A 598 -30.48 13.22 -0.86
CA SER A 598 -31.82 12.65 -1.01
C SER A 598 -32.68 13.56 -1.89
N SER A 599 -33.70 13.01 -2.57
CA SER A 599 -34.72 13.85 -3.24
C SER A 599 -35.74 14.46 -2.27
N GLY A 600 -35.67 14.14 -0.98
CA GLY A 600 -36.64 14.52 0.05
C GLY A 600 -37.98 13.79 -0.12
N PHE A 601 -38.57 13.25 0.97
CA PHE A 601 -39.92 12.67 0.91
C PHE A 601 -40.68 12.83 2.23
N THR A 602 -42.00 12.70 2.14
CA THR A 602 -42.97 12.89 3.23
C THR A 602 -43.28 11.58 3.96
N GLY A 603 -42.84 11.42 5.20
CA GLY A 603 -43.49 10.58 6.23
C GLY A 603 -43.89 9.15 5.81
N CYS A 604 -43.08 8.47 5.02
CA CYS A 604 -43.37 7.15 4.45
C CYS A 604 -42.94 5.99 5.35
N GLU A 605 -43.50 4.80 5.10
CA GLU A 605 -42.93 3.55 5.62
C GLU A 605 -41.47 3.42 5.14
N LYS A 606 -40.55 3.04 6.03
CA LYS A 606 -39.11 2.89 5.77
C LYS A 606 -38.39 4.17 5.34
N ASP A 607 -38.89 5.33 5.76
CA ASP A 607 -38.16 6.60 5.65
C ASP A 607 -36.95 6.64 6.58
N LEU A 608 -35.89 7.36 6.22
CA LEU A 608 -34.67 7.45 7.03
C LEU A 608 -34.92 8.43 8.20
N ILE A 609 -34.87 7.91 9.44
CA ILE A 609 -35.05 8.72 10.65
C ILE A 609 -33.69 9.17 11.24
N GLY A 610 -32.66 8.35 11.04
CA GLY A 610 -31.34 8.59 11.60
C GLY A 610 -30.42 7.41 11.35
N PHE A 611 -29.35 7.31 12.14
CA PHE A 611 -28.39 6.21 12.06
C PHE A 611 -27.71 5.95 13.40
N VAL A 612 -27.10 4.78 13.52
CA VAL A 612 -26.21 4.41 14.63
C VAL A 612 -24.78 4.39 14.10
N ILE A 613 -23.85 4.98 14.87
CA ILE A 613 -22.41 4.93 14.61
C ILE A 613 -21.68 4.17 15.72
N ASP A 614 -20.80 3.26 15.32
CA ASP A 614 -19.94 2.45 16.19
C ASP A 614 -18.59 2.13 15.53
N VAL A 615 -17.61 1.62 16.29
CA VAL A 615 -16.31 1.18 15.76
C VAL A 615 -16.42 -0.25 15.24
N ASP A 616 -16.06 -0.47 13.98
CA ASP A 616 -15.99 -1.81 13.42
C ASP A 616 -14.65 -2.45 13.76
N TRP A 617 -14.60 -3.21 14.85
CA TRP A 617 -13.35 -3.85 15.31
C TRP A 617 -12.81 -4.90 14.33
N SER A 618 -13.67 -5.62 13.62
CA SER A 618 -13.24 -6.54 12.56
C SER A 618 -12.50 -5.80 11.45
N ALA A 619 -13.12 -4.75 10.90
CA ALA A 619 -12.50 -3.98 9.82
C ALA A 619 -11.26 -3.21 10.30
N THR A 620 -11.30 -2.66 11.51
CA THR A 620 -10.17 -1.98 12.16
C THR A 620 -8.96 -2.92 12.31
N LEU A 621 -9.16 -4.15 12.78
CA LEU A 621 -8.09 -5.13 12.90
C LEU A 621 -7.53 -5.55 11.53
N GLY A 622 -8.39 -5.70 10.51
CA GLY A 622 -7.96 -5.96 9.13
C GLY A 622 -7.05 -4.85 8.58
N ARG A 623 -7.33 -3.58 8.93
CA ARG A 623 -6.46 -2.45 8.58
C ARG A 623 -5.10 -2.50 9.28
N TRP A 624 -5.04 -2.96 10.53
CA TRP A 624 -3.76 -3.11 11.22
C TRP A 624 -2.93 -4.24 10.60
N ALA A 625 -3.56 -5.36 10.29
CA ALA A 625 -2.93 -6.54 9.72
C ALA A 625 -2.20 -6.25 8.40
N SER A 626 -2.84 -5.49 7.52
CA SER A 626 -2.29 -5.11 6.21
C SER A 626 -1.15 -4.08 6.29
N ARG A 627 -0.98 -3.38 7.42
CA ARG A 627 -0.04 -2.24 7.56
C ARG A 627 1.23 -2.52 8.35
N TYR A 628 1.20 -3.51 9.25
CA TYR A 628 2.33 -3.83 10.14
C TYR A 628 3.10 -5.14 9.88
N PRO A 629 3.03 -5.83 8.71
CA PRO A 629 3.75 -7.10 8.53
C PRO A 629 5.27 -6.93 8.59
N THR A 630 5.83 -5.88 7.99
CA THR A 630 7.27 -5.57 8.05
C THR A 630 7.72 -5.23 9.46
N THR A 631 6.86 -4.53 10.22
CA THR A 631 7.08 -4.19 11.63
C THR A 631 7.17 -5.44 12.48
N LEU A 632 6.29 -6.41 12.24
CA LEU A 632 6.27 -7.67 12.99
C LEU A 632 7.56 -8.48 12.79
N VAL A 633 8.03 -8.60 11.55
CA VAL A 633 9.31 -9.25 11.22
C VAL A 633 10.49 -8.49 11.85
N SER A 634 10.49 -7.16 11.74
CA SER A 634 11.53 -6.30 12.32
C SER A 634 11.61 -6.47 13.84
N TRP A 635 10.47 -6.41 14.53
CA TRP A 635 10.42 -6.51 15.97
C TRP A 635 10.75 -7.92 16.48
N ALA A 636 10.44 -8.97 15.71
CA ALA A 636 10.89 -10.32 16.04
C ALA A 636 12.43 -10.41 16.04
N ILE A 637 13.12 -9.78 15.08
CA ILE A 637 14.59 -9.67 15.10
C ILE A 637 15.06 -8.91 16.34
N GLY A 638 14.37 -7.82 16.70
CA GLY A 638 14.67 -7.05 17.92
C GLY A 638 14.50 -7.85 19.22
N VAL A 639 13.47 -8.70 19.29
CA VAL A 639 13.26 -9.63 20.40
C VAL A 639 14.41 -10.64 20.45
N VAL A 640 14.79 -11.26 19.33
CA VAL A 640 15.91 -12.20 19.30
C VAL A 640 17.22 -11.54 19.72
N ALA A 641 17.53 -10.35 19.20
CA ALA A 641 18.72 -9.59 19.59
C ALA A 641 18.74 -9.31 21.11
N THR A 642 17.57 -9.02 21.70
CA THR A 642 17.42 -8.85 23.16
C THR A 642 17.63 -10.16 23.93
N LEU A 643 17.20 -11.31 23.39
CA LEU A 643 17.47 -12.63 23.98
C LEU A 643 18.97 -12.94 23.98
N VAL A 644 19.65 -12.71 22.85
CA VAL A 644 21.11 -12.93 22.74
C VAL A 644 21.86 -12.00 23.70
N LEU A 645 21.48 -10.72 23.78
CA LEU A 645 22.05 -9.76 24.72
C LEU A 645 21.92 -10.24 26.18
N GLY A 646 20.74 -10.76 26.55
CA GLY A 646 20.48 -11.31 27.88
C GLY A 646 21.32 -12.55 28.17
N ALA A 647 21.37 -13.50 27.23
CA ALA A 647 22.17 -14.72 27.36
C ALA A 647 23.66 -14.41 27.55
N TRP A 648 24.18 -13.42 26.82
CA TRP A 648 25.57 -12.99 26.94
C TRP A 648 25.85 -12.20 28.20
N HIS A 649 24.87 -11.44 28.71
CA HIS A 649 24.99 -10.83 30.04
C HIS A 649 25.14 -11.89 31.14
N THR A 650 24.39 -12.99 31.05
CA THR A 650 24.54 -14.11 31.98
C THR A 650 25.90 -14.76 31.80
N ASN A 651 26.34 -15.02 30.57
CA ASN A 651 27.67 -15.57 30.32
C ASN A 651 28.80 -14.69 30.91
N ASP A 652 28.73 -13.37 30.72
CA ASP A 652 29.73 -12.42 31.22
C ASP A 652 29.75 -12.35 32.77
N THR A 653 28.68 -12.75 33.46
CA THR A 653 28.57 -12.65 34.94
C THR A 653 28.74 -13.99 35.66
N THR A 654 28.28 -15.09 35.07
CA THR A 654 28.31 -16.43 35.69
C THR A 654 29.22 -17.42 34.97
N GLY A 655 29.73 -17.09 33.78
CA GLY A 655 30.50 -18.00 32.93
C GLY A 655 29.67 -19.10 32.26
N ALA A 656 28.35 -19.13 32.47
CA ALA A 656 27.44 -20.11 31.91
C ALA A 656 26.46 -19.46 30.93
N VAL A 657 26.27 -20.09 29.78
CA VAL A 657 25.32 -19.65 28.76
C VAL A 657 23.99 -20.36 28.95
N PRO A 658 22.86 -19.66 29.17
CA PRO A 658 21.56 -20.31 29.28
C PRO A 658 21.14 -20.95 27.96
N THR A 659 20.24 -21.94 28.00
CA THR A 659 19.61 -22.45 26.78
C THR A 659 18.68 -21.39 26.18
N VAL A 660 18.34 -21.50 24.88
CA VAL A 660 17.39 -20.58 24.25
C VAL A 660 16.02 -20.62 24.95
N GLN A 661 15.58 -21.80 25.42
CA GLN A 661 14.33 -21.95 26.17
C GLN A 661 14.39 -21.22 27.53
N ASP A 662 15.53 -21.28 28.22
CA ASP A 662 15.73 -20.55 29.47
C ASP A 662 15.77 -19.04 29.26
N SER A 663 16.44 -18.59 28.19
CA SER A 663 16.44 -17.18 27.76
C SER A 663 15.02 -16.69 27.47
N LEU A 664 14.20 -17.48 26.76
CA LEU A 664 12.79 -17.18 26.49
C LEU A 664 11.94 -17.14 27.78
N ASN A 665 12.16 -18.08 28.70
CA ASN A 665 11.49 -18.11 30.00
C ASN A 665 11.86 -16.88 30.86
N LEU A 666 13.13 -16.49 30.87
CA LEU A 666 13.61 -15.29 31.57
C LEU A 666 13.01 -14.01 30.94
N TYR A 667 12.98 -13.94 29.62
CA TYR A 667 12.36 -12.86 28.87
C TYR A 667 10.87 -12.70 29.21
N GLY A 668 10.10 -13.80 29.17
CA GLY A 668 8.68 -13.81 29.52
C GLY A 668 8.39 -13.48 30.99
N ARG A 669 9.35 -13.74 31.90
CA ARG A 669 9.25 -13.41 33.32
C ARG A 669 9.52 -11.94 33.62
N LYS A 670 10.59 -11.37 33.06
CA LYS A 670 11.13 -10.08 33.49
C LYS A 670 11.20 -9.05 32.35
N THR A 671 11.85 -9.39 31.24
CA THR A 671 12.20 -8.42 30.19
C THR A 671 10.99 -7.90 29.44
N ILE A 672 10.05 -8.78 29.07
CA ILE A 672 8.87 -8.39 28.29
C ILE A 672 8.04 -7.32 28.99
N ARG A 673 7.94 -7.34 30.32
CA ARG A 673 7.18 -6.34 31.09
C ARG A 673 7.77 -4.94 30.95
N LYS A 674 9.10 -4.85 31.01
CA LYS A 674 9.82 -3.58 30.81
C LYS A 674 9.66 -3.08 29.38
N LEU A 675 9.77 -3.99 28.40
CA LEU A 675 9.60 -3.65 26.99
C LEU A 675 8.16 -3.27 26.64
N LEU A 676 7.14 -3.87 27.27
CA LEU A 676 5.74 -3.49 27.06
C LEU A 676 5.45 -2.08 27.59
N LEU A 677 6.00 -1.72 28.75
CA LEU A 677 5.88 -0.37 29.27
C LEU A 677 6.63 0.63 28.37
N PHE A 678 7.85 0.29 27.98
CA PHE A 678 8.66 1.11 27.08
C PHE A 678 7.99 1.27 25.71
N SER A 679 7.41 0.21 25.16
CA SER A 679 6.75 0.24 23.86
C SER A 679 5.50 1.13 23.86
N LEU A 680 4.76 1.14 24.97
CA LEU A 680 3.65 2.07 25.18
C LEU A 680 4.13 3.52 25.27
N ILE A 681 5.17 3.79 26.08
CA ILE A 681 5.75 5.14 26.24
C ILE A 681 6.23 5.66 24.88
N CYS A 682 7.02 4.88 24.14
CA CYS A 682 7.52 5.26 22.82
C CYS A 682 6.41 5.53 21.81
N SER A 683 5.25 4.84 21.93
CA SER A 683 4.12 5.07 21.04
C SER A 683 3.38 6.38 21.30
N VAL A 684 3.52 6.96 22.50
CA VAL A 684 2.93 8.26 22.86
C VAL A 684 3.89 9.41 22.54
N LEU A 685 5.19 9.14 22.41
CA LEU A 685 6.17 10.15 22.00
C LEU A 685 5.91 10.62 20.56
N PRO A 686 6.02 11.92 20.27
CA PRO A 686 5.81 12.49 18.94
C PRO A 686 7.02 12.25 18.02
N LEU A 687 7.38 10.98 17.81
CA LEU A 687 8.46 10.59 16.90
C LEU A 687 8.06 10.88 15.44
N PRO A 688 9.01 11.22 14.55
CA PRO A 688 8.71 11.40 13.13
C PRO A 688 8.09 10.15 12.51
N ALA A 689 7.22 10.30 11.50
CA ALA A 689 6.48 9.19 10.89
C ALA A 689 7.38 8.06 10.35
N ALA A 690 8.64 8.35 10.01
CA ALA A 690 9.61 7.36 9.55
C ALA A 690 10.10 6.38 10.64
N TYR A 691 9.82 6.65 11.93
CA TYR A 691 10.33 5.85 13.05
C TYR A 691 9.21 5.08 13.77
N TYR A 692 9.63 3.99 14.43
CA TYR A 692 8.82 3.16 15.31
C TYR A 692 7.56 2.61 14.61
N LEU A 693 6.36 3.06 14.96
CA LEU A 693 5.09 2.65 14.33
C LEU A 693 4.53 3.66 13.31
N GLY A 694 5.18 4.81 13.15
CA GLY A 694 4.69 5.87 12.26
C GLY A 694 3.38 6.55 12.68
N ASN A 695 2.87 6.29 13.88
CA ASN A 695 1.65 6.92 14.43
C ASN A 695 1.88 8.30 15.08
N SER A 696 3.14 8.78 15.08
CA SER A 696 3.59 10.10 15.53
C SER A 696 2.91 10.61 16.82
N GLY A 697 2.87 9.74 17.84
CA GLY A 697 2.43 10.06 19.20
C GLY A 697 0.93 10.04 19.47
N GLU A 698 0.11 9.52 18.55
CA GLU A 698 -1.34 9.47 18.75
C GLU A 698 -1.74 8.43 19.82
N ILE A 699 -2.22 8.94 20.96
CA ILE A 699 -2.57 8.14 22.15
C ILE A 699 -3.57 7.01 21.83
N LEU A 700 -4.53 7.27 20.93
CA LEU A 700 -5.53 6.27 20.51
C LEU A 700 -4.89 4.99 19.96
N PHE A 701 -3.76 5.12 19.25
CA PHE A 701 -3.06 4.01 18.61
C PHE A 701 -1.89 3.47 19.44
N ALA A 702 -1.65 4.04 20.63
CA ALA A 702 -0.61 3.58 21.53
C ALA A 702 -0.70 2.08 21.91
N PRO A 703 -1.89 1.47 22.07
CA PRO A 703 -2.01 0.03 22.36
C PRO A 703 -1.53 -0.91 21.25
N ILE A 704 -1.35 -0.43 20.01
CA ILE A 704 -0.88 -1.26 18.88
C ILE A 704 0.55 -1.74 19.15
N ALA A 705 1.41 -0.89 19.73
CA ALA A 705 2.78 -1.24 20.07
C ALA A 705 2.89 -2.45 21.01
N PRO A 706 2.35 -2.45 22.23
CA PRO A 706 2.45 -3.61 23.11
C PRO A 706 1.81 -4.87 22.50
N LEU A 707 0.74 -4.74 21.70
CA LEU A 707 0.15 -5.87 20.97
C LEU A 707 1.14 -6.47 19.96
N LEU A 708 1.76 -5.65 19.10
CA LEU A 708 2.76 -6.11 18.13
C LEU A 708 3.97 -6.75 18.81
N LEU A 709 4.42 -6.21 19.95
CA LEU A 709 5.52 -6.81 20.71
C LEU A 709 5.16 -8.19 21.27
N LEU A 710 3.93 -8.38 21.75
CA LEU A 710 3.45 -9.68 22.21
C LEU A 710 3.42 -10.69 21.06
N VAL A 711 2.88 -10.30 19.90
CA VAL A 711 2.80 -11.16 18.71
C VAL A 711 4.20 -11.50 18.21
N ALA A 712 5.11 -10.51 18.10
CA ALA A 712 6.50 -10.74 17.71
C ALA A 712 7.19 -11.71 18.68
N SER A 713 6.98 -11.53 19.98
CA SER A 713 7.57 -12.40 21.01
C SER A 713 7.06 -13.84 20.92
N GLY A 714 5.75 -14.04 20.71
CA GLY A 714 5.20 -15.39 20.55
C GLY A 714 5.58 -16.04 19.23
N LEU A 715 5.73 -15.27 18.14
CA LEU A 715 6.31 -15.78 16.89
C LEU A 715 7.75 -16.25 17.08
N VAL A 716 8.57 -15.56 17.87
CA VAL A 716 9.92 -16.03 18.21
C VAL A 716 9.85 -17.35 18.98
N CYS A 717 8.94 -17.50 19.95
CA CYS A 717 8.73 -18.77 20.66
C CYS A 717 8.35 -19.92 19.69
N ILE A 718 7.41 -19.68 18.79
CA ILE A 718 6.96 -20.67 17.80
C ILE A 718 8.10 -21.05 16.84
N SER A 719 8.84 -20.05 16.36
CA SER A 719 9.99 -20.28 15.48
C SER A 719 11.06 -21.14 16.14
N TRP A 720 11.29 -20.95 17.45
CA TRP A 720 12.21 -21.79 18.22
C TRP A 720 11.72 -23.24 18.34
N TRP A 721 10.43 -23.46 18.65
CA TRP A 721 9.87 -24.81 18.68
C TRP A 721 9.94 -25.50 17.32
N PHE A 722 9.67 -24.76 16.24
CA PHE A 722 9.81 -25.28 14.88
C PHE A 722 11.27 -25.68 14.58
N LEU A 723 12.26 -24.84 14.94
CA LEU A 723 13.68 -25.19 14.79
C LEU A 723 14.05 -26.44 15.59
N VAL A 724 13.57 -26.58 16.83
CA VAL A 724 13.82 -27.79 17.64
C VAL A 724 13.23 -29.04 16.99
N ILE A 725 12.00 -28.96 16.48
CA ILE A 725 11.36 -30.06 15.74
C ILE A 725 12.15 -30.39 14.47
N LEU A 726 12.61 -29.38 13.73
CA LEU A 726 13.36 -29.54 12.48
C LEU A 726 14.76 -30.15 12.71
N MET A 727 15.43 -29.80 13.80
CA MET A 727 16.76 -30.34 14.13
C MET A 727 16.74 -31.82 14.49
N TRP A 728 15.64 -32.36 15.04
CA TRP A 728 15.53 -33.76 15.42
C TRP A 728 15.74 -34.75 14.24
N PRO A 729 15.00 -34.67 13.12
CA PRO A 729 15.21 -35.56 11.97
C PRO A 729 16.53 -35.28 11.27
N ILE A 730 16.97 -34.02 11.16
CA ILE A 730 18.23 -33.64 10.49
C ILE A 730 19.43 -34.25 11.23
N GLY A 731 19.47 -34.15 12.56
CA GLY A 731 20.54 -34.73 13.36
C GLY A 731 20.56 -36.26 13.29
N SER A 732 19.37 -36.88 13.23
CA SER A 732 19.22 -38.35 13.17
C SER A 732 19.71 -38.89 11.83
N LEU A 733 19.25 -38.28 10.73
CA LEU A 733 19.66 -38.62 9.38
C LEU A 733 21.16 -38.34 9.15
N GLY A 734 21.66 -37.22 9.70
CA GLY A 734 23.07 -36.86 9.64
C GLY A 734 23.99 -37.92 10.25
N ARG A 735 23.64 -38.44 11.43
CA ARG A 735 24.39 -39.56 12.06
C ARG A 735 24.32 -40.85 11.23
N SER A 736 23.17 -41.12 10.63
CA SER A 736 22.96 -42.34 9.82
C SER A 736 23.77 -42.33 8.51
N ILE A 737 23.83 -41.17 7.83
CA ILE A 737 24.49 -41.03 6.51
C ILE A 737 25.99 -40.76 6.65
N PHE A 738 26.40 -39.85 7.53
CA PHE A 738 27.79 -39.36 7.61
C PHE A 738 28.57 -39.91 8.82
N GLY A 739 27.95 -40.78 9.62
CA GLY A 739 28.55 -41.32 10.85
C GLY A 739 28.66 -40.29 11.98
N ARG A 740 29.33 -40.67 13.07
CA ARG A 740 29.61 -39.75 14.19
C ARG A 740 30.66 -38.74 13.71
N ARG A 741 30.43 -37.44 13.93
CA ARG A 741 31.38 -36.38 13.60
C ARG A 741 32.73 -36.70 14.26
N ARG A 742 33.76 -36.99 13.47
CA ARG A 742 35.15 -37.08 13.95
C ARG A 742 35.61 -35.65 14.20
N GLU A 743 35.95 -35.33 15.45
CA GLU A 743 36.49 -34.02 15.82
C GLU A 743 37.95 -33.92 15.33
N ASP A 744 38.14 -33.59 14.05
CA ASP A 744 39.48 -33.31 13.51
C ASP A 744 39.87 -31.87 13.88
N PHE A 745 40.70 -31.73 14.92
CA PHE A 745 41.10 -30.47 15.54
C PHE A 745 42.23 -29.70 14.81
N ARG A 746 42.17 -29.57 13.48
CA ARG A 746 43.17 -28.80 12.73
C ARG A 746 42.54 -27.76 11.81
N VAL A 747 43.10 -26.54 11.84
CA VAL A 747 42.89 -25.55 10.78
C VAL A 747 43.37 -26.17 9.49
N HIS A 748 42.43 -26.53 8.63
CA HIS A 748 42.77 -27.05 7.32
C HIS A 748 43.36 -25.89 6.51
N ARG A 749 44.57 -26.05 5.95
CA ARG A 749 45.09 -25.12 4.93
C ARG A 749 44.10 -24.96 3.76
N SER A 750 43.20 -25.93 3.57
CA SER A 750 42.08 -25.89 2.62
C SER A 750 40.93 -24.97 3.04
N THR A 751 40.79 -24.53 4.30
CA THR A 751 39.71 -23.62 4.73
C THR A 751 39.89 -22.22 4.17
N VAL A 752 41.13 -21.70 4.14
CA VAL A 752 41.45 -20.40 3.52
C VAL A 752 41.19 -20.46 2.01
N VAL A 753 41.61 -21.55 1.36
CA VAL A 753 41.37 -21.76 -0.07
C VAL A 753 39.86 -21.86 -0.36
N SER A 754 39.11 -22.62 0.45
CA SER A 754 37.65 -22.75 0.34
C SER A 754 36.94 -21.40 0.54
N MET A 755 37.34 -20.61 1.55
CA MET A 755 36.78 -19.27 1.78
C MET A 755 37.12 -18.30 0.64
N CYS A 756 38.35 -18.31 0.13
CA CYS A 756 38.72 -17.52 -1.05
C CYS A 756 37.91 -17.93 -2.28
N LEU A 757 37.67 -19.23 -2.49
CA LEU A 757 36.83 -19.73 -3.58
C LEU A 757 35.37 -19.32 -3.41
N ILE A 758 34.81 -19.39 -2.19
CA ILE A 758 33.44 -18.95 -1.91
C ILE A 758 33.31 -17.43 -2.12
N PHE A 759 34.27 -16.63 -1.66
CA PHE A 759 34.27 -15.19 -1.89
C PHE A 759 34.43 -14.84 -3.37
N ALA A 760 35.27 -15.55 -4.11
CA ALA A 760 35.39 -15.40 -5.56
C ALA A 760 34.08 -15.80 -6.28
N LEU A 761 33.44 -16.89 -5.86
CA LEU A 761 32.16 -17.33 -6.41
C LEU A 761 31.06 -16.28 -6.16
N ILE A 762 31.01 -15.71 -4.96
CA ILE A 762 30.05 -14.65 -4.63
C ILE A 762 30.33 -13.39 -5.44
N PHE A 763 31.60 -13.02 -5.54
CA PHE A 763 32.02 -11.83 -6.28
C PHE A 763 31.73 -11.94 -7.79
N LEU A 764 31.83 -13.14 -8.37
CA LEU A 764 31.74 -13.35 -9.80
C LEU A 764 30.36 -13.83 -10.30
N LEU A 765 29.63 -14.64 -9.51
CA LEU A 765 28.51 -15.44 -10.03
C LEU A 765 27.26 -15.49 -9.14
N VAL A 766 27.43 -15.50 -7.81
CA VAL A 766 26.36 -15.87 -6.89
C VAL A 766 26.07 -14.73 -5.92
N PRO A 767 24.82 -14.25 -5.77
CA PRO A 767 24.54 -13.16 -4.87
C PRO A 767 24.73 -13.59 -3.40
N TRP A 768 25.13 -12.65 -2.54
CA TRP A 768 25.49 -12.94 -1.15
C TRP A 768 24.35 -13.60 -0.35
N GLN A 769 23.09 -13.39 -0.76
CA GLN A 769 21.88 -13.98 -0.17
C GLN A 769 21.87 -15.51 -0.29
N VAL A 770 22.36 -16.07 -1.40
CA VAL A 770 22.50 -17.54 -1.57
C VAL A 770 23.55 -18.07 -0.61
N ALA A 771 24.68 -17.38 -0.48
CA ALA A 771 25.72 -17.76 0.48
C ALA A 771 25.21 -17.66 1.92
N TYR A 772 24.39 -16.66 2.23
CA TYR A 772 23.76 -16.52 3.55
C TYR A 772 22.79 -17.68 3.84
N LEU A 773 21.97 -18.08 2.86
CA LEU A 773 21.10 -19.25 2.98
C LEU A 773 21.92 -20.53 3.17
N GLY A 774 22.98 -20.74 2.38
CA GLY A 774 23.88 -21.88 2.54
C GLY A 774 24.54 -21.91 3.92
N CYS A 775 25.00 -20.75 4.40
CA CYS A 775 25.55 -20.56 5.74
C CYS A 775 24.53 -20.95 6.83
N TRP A 776 23.27 -20.53 6.68
CA TRP A 776 22.19 -20.93 7.59
C TRP A 776 21.92 -22.44 7.56
N VAL A 777 21.90 -23.09 6.39
CA VAL A 777 21.70 -24.54 6.26
C VAL A 777 22.83 -25.32 6.95
N ILE A 778 24.08 -24.91 6.73
CA ILE A 778 25.25 -25.52 7.37
C ILE A 778 25.19 -25.33 8.90
N HIS A 779 24.82 -24.14 9.36
CA HIS A 779 24.71 -23.85 10.78
C HIS A 779 23.56 -24.63 11.43
N LEU A 780 22.41 -24.77 10.75
CA LEU A 780 21.31 -25.62 11.19
C LEU A 780 21.74 -27.08 11.35
N TYR A 781 22.45 -27.62 10.37
CA TYR A 781 23.00 -28.97 10.44
C TYR A 781 23.99 -29.11 11.62
N THR A 782 24.88 -28.13 11.80
CA THR A 782 25.83 -28.09 12.91
C THR A 782 25.11 -28.13 14.25
N CYS A 783 24.11 -27.26 14.47
CA CYS A 783 23.27 -27.25 15.66
C CYS A 783 22.51 -28.58 15.86
N ALA A 784 21.96 -29.17 14.80
CA ALA A 784 21.26 -30.45 14.86
C ALA A 784 22.18 -31.58 15.31
N SER A 785 23.43 -31.60 14.82
CA SER A 785 24.43 -32.59 15.22
C SER A 785 24.84 -32.46 16.70
N LEU A 786 24.95 -31.23 17.21
CA LEU A 786 25.27 -30.92 18.62
C LEU A 786 24.13 -31.24 19.60
N ASN A 787 22.89 -31.37 19.12
CA ASN A 787 21.71 -31.53 19.97
C ASN A 787 21.35 -32.99 20.29
N GLN A 788 22.04 -33.96 19.67
CA GLN A 788 21.72 -35.37 19.88
C GLN A 788 22.41 -35.92 21.13
N PRO A 789 21.75 -36.77 21.94
CA PRO A 789 22.33 -37.34 23.14
C PRO A 789 23.53 -38.24 22.81
N ASP A 790 24.58 -38.14 23.62
CA ASP A 790 25.67 -39.11 23.66
C ASP A 790 25.12 -40.37 24.35
N SER A 791 24.86 -41.43 23.59
CA SER A 791 24.59 -42.74 24.16
C SER A 791 25.85 -43.23 24.89
N PHE A 792 25.77 -43.37 26.21
CA PHE A 792 26.76 -44.06 27.04
C PHE A 792 27.16 -45.42 26.42
N PRO A 793 28.43 -45.84 26.48
CA PRO A 793 28.82 -47.20 26.11
C PRO A 793 28.37 -48.18 27.22
N GLY A 794 27.09 -48.53 27.22
CA GLY A 794 26.58 -49.69 27.94
C GLY A 794 26.62 -50.90 27.02
N GLY A 795 27.71 -51.67 27.06
CA GLY A 795 27.88 -52.87 26.23
C GLY A 795 28.96 -53.82 26.74
N SER A 796 28.50 -54.81 27.52
CA SER A 796 29.13 -56.11 27.83
C SER A 796 30.50 -56.16 28.50
N LEU A 797 30.47 -56.36 29.82
CA LEU A 797 31.44 -57.20 30.53
C LEU A 797 31.32 -58.64 30.01
N THR A 798 32.30 -59.09 29.23
CA THR A 798 32.59 -60.53 29.02
C THR A 798 33.89 -60.88 29.75
N PRO A 799 33.93 -61.95 30.56
CA PRO A 799 35.13 -62.35 31.30
C PRO A 799 36.09 -63.21 30.45
N GLY A 800 37.40 -62.99 30.62
CA GLY A 800 38.50 -63.72 29.94
C GLY A 800 39.09 -62.89 28.80
N VAL A 801 40.39 -62.62 28.71
CA VAL A 801 41.56 -63.47 28.99
C VAL A 801 42.72 -62.58 29.48
N ALA A 802 43.47 -63.12 30.43
CA ALA A 802 44.66 -62.52 31.03
C ALA A 802 45.72 -62.08 30.00
N ALA A 803 46.34 -60.93 30.24
CA ALA A 803 47.68 -60.62 29.76
C ALA A 803 48.53 -60.13 30.94
N ILE A 804 49.69 -60.74 31.05
CA ILE A 804 50.66 -60.73 32.16
C ILE A 804 51.35 -59.36 32.31
N PRO A 805 51.60 -58.86 33.54
CA PRO A 805 52.38 -57.65 33.75
C PRO A 805 53.89 -57.98 33.70
N LEU A 806 54.64 -57.30 32.83
CA LEU A 806 56.10 -57.33 32.87
C LEU A 806 56.62 -56.20 33.75
N ILE A 807 57.21 -56.58 34.88
CA ILE A 807 58.02 -55.76 35.77
C ILE A 807 59.41 -55.54 35.16
N ARG A 808 59.94 -54.31 35.27
CA ARG A 808 61.33 -53.90 35.61
C ARG A 808 61.49 -52.40 35.28
N VAL A 809 62.13 -51.50 36.02
CA VAL A 809 62.90 -51.46 37.29
C VAL A 809 62.83 -49.99 37.80
N HIS A 810 62.99 -49.82 39.12
CA HIS A 810 63.24 -48.56 39.86
C HIS A 810 64.06 -47.49 39.13
N ASP A 811 63.66 -46.22 39.31
CA ASP A 811 64.46 -45.26 40.09
C ASP A 811 63.59 -44.14 40.66
N THR A 812 64.07 -43.61 41.78
CA THR A 812 63.50 -42.68 42.76
C THR A 812 63.41 -41.23 42.24
N ASP A 813 62.33 -40.51 42.56
CA ASP A 813 62.36 -39.27 43.38
C ASP A 813 61.08 -38.43 43.27
N ALA A 814 60.58 -38.07 44.46
CA ALA A 814 59.90 -36.84 44.92
C ALA A 814 58.80 -36.13 44.08
N ASP A 815 57.65 -35.98 44.76
CA ASP A 815 56.73 -34.83 44.80
C ASP A 815 56.21 -34.21 43.48
N SER A 816 54.99 -34.62 43.12
CA SER A 816 53.96 -33.66 42.66
C SER A 816 52.57 -34.28 42.83
N GLU A 817 51.90 -33.93 43.93
CA GLU A 817 50.46 -34.12 44.09
C GLU A 817 49.69 -33.20 43.13
N ASP A 818 48.75 -33.83 42.42
CA ASP A 818 47.43 -33.30 42.03
C ASP A 818 47.32 -32.19 40.96
N ASP A 819 47.25 -32.59 39.67
CA ASP A 819 46.64 -31.76 38.60
C ASP A 819 45.82 -32.56 37.56
N SER A 820 45.33 -33.76 37.91
CA SER A 820 44.62 -34.62 36.94
C SER A 820 43.09 -34.62 37.04
N GLN A 821 42.48 -33.84 37.94
CA GLN A 821 41.01 -33.85 38.14
C GLN A 821 40.25 -32.58 37.68
N THR A 822 40.93 -31.47 37.32
CA THR A 822 40.28 -30.20 36.95
C THR A 822 39.97 -30.05 35.45
N VAL A 823 40.64 -30.81 34.59
CA VAL A 823 40.52 -30.77 33.12
C VAL A 823 39.14 -31.24 32.58
N PRO A 824 38.54 -32.37 33.04
CA PRO A 824 37.31 -32.89 32.41
C PRO A 824 36.07 -32.02 32.65
N VAL A 825 36.02 -31.27 33.75
CA VAL A 825 34.88 -30.39 34.09
C VAL A 825 34.86 -29.14 33.21
N ARG A 826 36.04 -28.60 32.88
CA ARG A 826 36.18 -27.39 32.05
C ARG A 826 35.77 -27.64 30.59
N ASP A 827 36.16 -28.78 30.04
CA ASP A 827 35.83 -29.15 28.66
C ASP A 827 34.32 -29.36 28.47
N GLU A 828 33.64 -29.99 29.43
CA GLU A 828 32.19 -30.18 29.36
C GLU A 828 31.43 -28.84 29.45
N GLN A 829 31.89 -27.92 30.31
CA GLN A 829 31.31 -26.58 30.41
C GLN A 829 31.46 -25.79 29.08
N TYR A 830 32.62 -25.89 28.41
CA TYR A 830 32.82 -25.26 27.10
C TYR A 830 31.90 -25.87 26.04
N ARG A 831 31.74 -27.20 26.01
CA ARG A 831 30.82 -27.87 25.07
C ARG A 831 29.38 -27.40 25.24
N ILE A 832 28.88 -27.32 26.49
CA ILE A 832 27.52 -26.85 26.79
C ILE A 832 27.36 -25.38 26.39
N ASN A 833 28.32 -24.52 26.75
CA ASN A 833 28.28 -23.10 26.42
C ASN A 833 28.31 -22.84 24.90
N ASN A 834 29.18 -23.55 24.17
CA ASN A 834 29.29 -23.47 22.71
C ASN A 834 27.99 -23.92 22.04
N ARG A 835 27.40 -25.03 22.49
CA ARG A 835 26.09 -25.49 22.00
C ARG A 835 25.03 -24.40 22.18
N ASN A 836 24.95 -23.81 23.37
CA ASN A 836 23.95 -22.79 23.66
C ASN A 836 24.19 -21.50 22.85
N HIS A 837 25.44 -21.09 22.62
CA HIS A 837 25.77 -19.98 21.72
C HIS A 837 25.35 -20.25 20.28
N ASN A 838 25.63 -21.44 19.75
CA ASN A 838 25.25 -21.84 18.40
C ASN A 838 23.73 -21.81 18.20
N MET A 839 22.96 -22.26 19.19
CA MET A 839 21.49 -22.21 19.15
C MET A 839 20.94 -20.78 19.15
N HIS A 840 21.54 -19.86 19.92
CA HIS A 840 21.16 -18.44 19.89
C HIS A 840 21.49 -17.79 18.55
N LEU A 841 22.66 -18.11 17.98
CA LEU A 841 23.07 -17.63 16.65
C LEU A 841 22.14 -18.16 15.55
N LEU A 842 21.74 -19.44 15.62
CA LEU A 842 20.80 -20.05 14.68
C LEU A 842 19.45 -19.32 14.70
N LEU A 843 18.91 -19.01 15.89
CA LEU A 843 17.65 -18.29 16.01
C LEU A 843 17.76 -16.88 15.41
N LEU A 844 18.86 -16.16 15.66
CA LEU A 844 19.12 -14.85 15.06
C LEU A 844 19.20 -14.93 13.53
N MET A 845 19.99 -15.88 13.02
CA MET A 845 20.15 -16.05 11.57
C MET A 845 18.83 -16.41 10.87
N THR A 846 17.98 -17.20 11.54
CA THR A 846 16.65 -17.59 11.03
C THR A 846 15.74 -16.38 10.82
N TRP A 847 15.74 -15.41 11.75
CA TRP A 847 14.91 -14.21 11.63
C TRP A 847 15.47 -13.14 10.69
N LEU A 848 16.74 -13.26 10.27
CA LEU A 848 17.30 -12.42 9.20
C LEU A 848 17.01 -12.96 7.79
N LEU A 849 16.67 -14.26 7.64
CA LEU A 849 16.33 -14.86 6.34
C LEU A 849 15.19 -14.13 5.61
N PRO A 850 14.06 -13.73 6.26
CA PRO A 850 13.00 -12.99 5.58
C PRO A 850 13.44 -11.67 4.93
N LEU A 851 14.55 -11.08 5.39
CA LEU A 851 15.11 -9.86 4.77
C LEU A 851 15.95 -10.16 3.52
N ALA A 852 16.58 -11.33 3.45
CA ALA A 852 17.39 -11.77 2.31
C ALA A 852 16.57 -12.53 1.24
N ALA A 853 15.48 -13.19 1.65
CA ALA A 853 14.64 -14.02 0.79
C ALA A 853 14.05 -13.32 -0.45
N PRO A 854 13.61 -12.05 -0.39
CA PRO A 854 13.03 -11.38 -1.57
C PRO A 854 14.02 -11.23 -2.72
N VAL A 855 15.26 -10.82 -2.45
CA VAL A 855 16.29 -10.68 -3.49
C VAL A 855 16.73 -12.06 -4.00
N LEU A 856 16.77 -13.07 -3.13
CA LEU A 856 17.00 -14.45 -3.56
C LEU A 856 15.91 -14.94 -4.54
N ALA A 857 14.64 -14.63 -4.27
CA ALA A 857 13.54 -14.99 -5.16
C ALA A 857 13.67 -14.31 -6.54
N VAL A 858 14.11 -13.04 -6.57
CA VAL A 858 14.44 -12.32 -7.81
C VAL A 858 15.55 -13.05 -8.56
N TRP A 859 16.63 -13.42 -7.87
CA TRP A 859 17.76 -14.12 -8.48
C TRP A 859 17.37 -15.46 -9.11
N VAL A 860 16.67 -16.30 -8.35
CA VAL A 860 16.19 -17.60 -8.82
C VAL A 860 15.27 -17.42 -10.03
N ARG A 861 14.35 -16.45 -9.98
CA ARG A 861 13.42 -16.18 -11.08
C ARG A 861 14.16 -15.77 -12.35
N THR A 862 15.09 -14.83 -12.27
CA THR A 862 15.87 -14.40 -13.44
C THR A 862 16.76 -15.52 -13.97
N LEU A 863 17.34 -16.37 -13.10
CA LEU A 863 18.12 -17.52 -13.56
C LEU A 863 17.26 -18.47 -14.40
N PHE A 864 16.00 -18.69 -14.02
CA PHE A 864 15.05 -19.49 -14.80
C PHE A 864 14.62 -18.83 -16.12
N THR A 865 14.50 -17.50 -16.16
CA THR A 865 13.97 -16.79 -17.35
C THR A 865 15.05 -16.32 -18.33
N ALA A 866 16.22 -15.90 -17.86
CA ALA A 866 17.30 -15.32 -18.67
C ALA A 866 18.59 -16.19 -18.70
N GLY A 867 18.67 -17.23 -17.88
CA GLY A 867 19.86 -18.07 -17.75
C GLY A 867 21.07 -17.34 -17.13
N PHE A 868 22.26 -17.91 -17.28
CA PHE A 868 23.53 -17.32 -16.78
C PHE A 868 24.06 -16.16 -17.63
N THR A 869 23.36 -15.78 -18.70
CA THR A 869 23.87 -14.85 -19.71
C THR A 869 23.75 -13.38 -19.31
N THR A 870 22.91 -13.05 -18.34
CA THR A 870 22.73 -11.68 -17.86
C THR A 870 23.49 -11.46 -16.54
N PRO A 871 24.49 -10.55 -16.49
CA PRO A 871 25.17 -10.22 -15.25
C PRO A 871 24.16 -9.65 -14.24
N PHE A 872 24.18 -10.20 -13.03
CA PHE A 872 23.40 -9.67 -11.91
C PHE A 872 24.12 -8.46 -11.32
N ASP A 873 23.75 -7.26 -11.72
CA ASP A 873 24.41 -6.07 -11.20
C ASP A 873 23.95 -5.78 -9.75
N GLY A 874 24.91 -5.76 -8.82
CA GLY A 874 24.77 -5.07 -7.53
C GLY A 874 24.61 -5.92 -6.26
N ASP A 875 24.57 -7.25 -6.31
CA ASP A 875 24.41 -8.11 -5.11
C ASP A 875 25.55 -9.13 -4.89
N HIS A 876 26.72 -8.86 -5.47
CA HIS A 876 27.93 -9.69 -5.36
C HIS A 876 28.90 -9.24 -4.25
N ASN A 877 28.49 -8.31 -3.37
CA ASN A 877 29.33 -7.86 -2.28
C ASN A 877 29.41 -8.90 -1.16
N PHE A 878 30.44 -9.75 -1.20
CA PHE A 878 30.67 -10.81 -0.22
C PHE A 878 30.86 -10.28 1.21
N LEU A 879 31.22 -9.00 1.41
CA LEU A 879 31.34 -8.40 2.74
C LEU A 879 30.01 -8.41 3.51
N ASN A 880 28.87 -8.50 2.81
CA ASN A 880 27.55 -8.60 3.44
C ASN A 880 27.37 -9.91 4.21
N VAL A 881 28.04 -10.98 3.80
CA VAL A 881 27.88 -12.33 4.36
C VAL A 881 29.15 -12.87 5.04
N ALA A 882 30.32 -12.28 4.75
CA ALA A 882 31.61 -12.71 5.29
C ALA A 882 31.64 -12.84 6.83
N PRO A 883 31.07 -11.91 7.64
CA PRO A 883 31.04 -12.08 9.10
C PRO A 883 30.33 -13.36 9.57
N PHE A 884 29.26 -13.76 8.87
CA PHE A 884 28.50 -14.97 9.19
C PHE A 884 29.24 -16.22 8.74
N LEU A 885 29.84 -16.21 7.55
CA LEU A 885 30.62 -17.35 7.03
C LEU A 885 31.80 -17.67 7.93
N ILE A 886 32.59 -16.67 8.31
CA ILE A 886 33.74 -16.85 9.22
C ILE A 886 33.27 -17.38 10.57
N LEU A 887 32.16 -16.86 11.09
CA LEU A 887 31.63 -17.27 12.39
C LEU A 887 31.12 -18.72 12.37
N VAL A 888 30.35 -19.11 11.35
CA VAL A 888 29.82 -20.47 11.21
C VAL A 888 30.94 -21.47 10.91
N ASP A 889 31.92 -21.09 10.09
CA ASP A 889 33.11 -21.90 9.86
C ASP A 889 33.88 -22.14 11.17
N PHE A 890 34.20 -21.07 11.93
CA PHE A 890 34.87 -21.19 13.22
C PHE A 890 34.08 -22.05 14.21
N ALA A 891 32.76 -21.83 14.30
CA ALA A 891 31.86 -22.61 15.15
C ALA A 891 31.83 -24.09 14.80
N SER A 892 32.15 -24.44 13.55
CA SER A 892 32.15 -25.82 13.09
C SER A 892 33.34 -26.60 13.66
N TRP A 893 34.55 -26.05 13.74
CA TRP A 893 35.75 -26.81 14.08
C TRP A 893 36.38 -26.45 15.44
N ASN A 894 35.99 -25.35 16.07
CA ASN A 894 36.60 -24.89 17.32
C ASN A 894 36.19 -25.77 18.53
N ALA A 895 37.20 -26.34 19.20
CA ALA A 895 37.06 -27.15 20.42
C ALA A 895 36.95 -26.31 21.70
N GLY A 896 37.62 -25.16 21.73
CA GLY A 896 37.67 -24.27 22.89
C GLY A 896 36.43 -23.40 23.04
N PRO A 897 36.42 -22.40 23.94
CA PRO A 897 35.29 -21.47 24.06
C PRO A 897 35.03 -20.71 22.75
N LEU A 898 33.80 -20.70 22.25
CA LEU A 898 33.44 -20.09 20.97
C LEU A 898 33.60 -18.57 20.98
N PHE A 899 33.23 -17.93 22.10
CA PHE A 899 33.45 -16.50 22.31
C PHE A 899 34.24 -16.31 23.59
N GLU A 900 35.37 -15.63 23.51
CA GLU A 900 36.14 -15.19 24.66
C GLU A 900 36.02 -13.68 24.81
N ARG A 901 35.68 -13.24 26.01
CA ARG A 901 35.67 -11.83 26.38
C ARG A 901 37.11 -11.32 26.49
N GLN A 902 37.40 -10.18 25.87
CA GLN A 902 38.74 -9.58 25.92
C GLN A 902 38.87 -8.62 27.12
N SER A 903 40.10 -8.38 27.60
CA SER A 903 40.35 -7.51 28.77
C SER A 903 39.84 -6.07 28.56
N PHE A 904 40.01 -5.52 27.35
CA PHE A 904 39.49 -4.19 27.04
C PHE A 904 37.95 -4.10 27.02
N GLU A 905 37.24 -5.24 26.95
CA GLU A 905 35.78 -5.30 27.08
C GLU A 905 35.29 -5.13 28.53
N GLU A 906 36.19 -4.87 29.49
CA GLU A 906 35.84 -4.43 30.85
C GLU A 906 35.18 -3.05 30.85
N MET A 907 35.63 -2.12 30.00
CA MET A 907 35.05 -0.77 29.91
C MET A 907 33.76 -0.76 29.08
N LEU A 908 33.77 -1.37 27.89
CA LEU A 908 32.61 -1.47 27.01
C LEU A 908 32.57 -2.84 26.32
N SER A 909 31.64 -3.69 26.74
CA SER A 909 31.46 -5.03 26.18
C SER A 909 30.84 -4.97 24.78
N VAL A 910 31.35 -5.78 23.83
CA VAL A 910 30.83 -5.86 22.45
C VAL A 910 29.36 -6.30 22.40
N ARG A 911 28.85 -6.90 23.49
CA ARG A 911 27.43 -7.29 23.60
C ARG A 911 26.49 -6.10 23.40
N TRP A 912 26.90 -4.87 23.69
CA TRP A 912 26.08 -3.67 23.47
C TRP A 912 25.76 -3.42 21.99
N CYS A 913 26.53 -3.98 21.05
CA CYS A 913 26.16 -3.99 19.63
C CYS A 913 24.82 -4.73 19.39
N LEU A 914 24.48 -5.75 20.19
CA LEU A 914 23.16 -6.41 20.12
C LEU A 914 22.03 -5.50 20.60
N ALA A 915 22.30 -4.58 21.53
CA ALA A 915 21.34 -3.56 21.94
C ALA A 915 21.11 -2.53 20.81
N LEU A 916 22.16 -2.17 20.07
CA LEU A 916 22.04 -1.31 18.89
C LEU A 916 21.28 -2.00 17.74
N LEU A 917 21.52 -3.30 17.52
CA LEU A 917 20.72 -4.11 16.59
C LEU A 917 19.24 -4.14 17.01
N ALA A 918 18.95 -4.40 18.29
CA ALA A 918 17.59 -4.36 18.81
C ALA A 918 16.94 -2.98 18.65
N GLY A 919 17.67 -1.90 18.96
CA GLY A 919 17.19 -0.52 18.76
C GLY A 919 16.88 -0.21 17.29
N THR A 920 17.77 -0.61 16.37
CA THR A 920 17.55 -0.47 14.92
C THR A 920 16.31 -1.25 14.48
N ALA A 921 16.16 -2.48 14.96
CA ALA A 921 15.02 -3.35 14.65
C ALA A 921 13.68 -2.81 15.18
N PHE A 922 13.64 -2.18 16.35
CA PHE A 922 12.42 -1.60 16.91
C PHE A 922 12.05 -0.24 16.30
N PHE A 923 13.04 0.64 16.06
CA PHE A 923 12.80 2.04 15.69
C PHE A 923 12.95 2.34 14.19
N ILE A 924 13.90 1.72 13.49
CA ILE A 924 14.22 2.05 12.08
C ILE A 924 13.66 0.98 11.14
N GLY A 925 13.82 -0.28 11.53
CA GLY A 925 13.40 -1.47 10.79
C GLY A 925 11.97 -1.44 10.22
N PRO A 926 10.96 -1.01 10.99
CA PRO A 926 9.58 -0.99 10.50
C PRO A 926 9.38 -0.19 9.20
N ARG A 927 10.14 0.90 9.01
CA ARG A 927 10.17 1.67 7.75
C ARG A 927 11.30 1.25 6.81
N HIS A 928 12.48 0.96 7.32
CA HIS A 928 13.68 0.66 6.53
C HIS A 928 14.21 -0.72 6.93
N ALA A 929 13.57 -1.78 6.41
CA ALA A 929 13.90 -3.14 6.83
C ALA A 929 15.33 -3.55 6.45
N TYR A 930 15.85 -3.00 5.34
CA TYR A 930 17.24 -3.20 4.90
C TYR A 930 18.28 -2.78 5.96
N SER A 931 18.00 -1.71 6.73
CA SER A 931 18.91 -1.21 7.76
C SER A 931 19.16 -2.22 8.88
N ILE A 932 18.23 -3.16 9.10
CA ILE A 932 18.40 -4.22 10.10
C ILE A 932 19.50 -5.19 9.69
N PHE A 933 19.52 -5.58 8.41
CA PHE A 933 20.55 -6.49 7.92
C PHE A 933 21.93 -5.82 7.94
N ASP A 934 21.99 -4.52 7.60
CA ASP A 934 23.20 -3.71 7.73
C ASP A 934 23.69 -3.61 9.19
N ALA A 935 22.78 -3.38 10.14
CA ALA A 935 23.13 -3.41 11.56
C ALA A 935 23.57 -4.80 12.02
N ALA A 936 22.94 -5.86 11.52
CA ALA A 936 23.25 -7.24 11.89
C ALA A 936 24.64 -7.66 11.39
N LYS A 937 24.96 -7.39 10.12
CA LYS A 937 26.29 -7.72 9.54
C LYS A 937 27.41 -6.96 10.26
N ILE A 938 27.19 -5.68 10.61
CA ILE A 938 28.16 -4.89 11.39
C ILE A 938 28.30 -5.46 12.81
N THR A 939 27.19 -5.80 13.47
CA THR A 939 27.18 -6.37 14.81
C THR A 939 27.94 -7.69 14.86
N ILE A 940 27.62 -8.62 13.95
CA ILE A 940 28.32 -9.91 13.86
C ILE A 940 29.77 -9.72 13.42
N GLY A 941 30.06 -8.77 12.53
CA GLY A 941 31.43 -8.43 12.13
C GLY A 941 32.31 -8.00 13.30
N LEU A 942 31.84 -7.04 14.11
CA LEU A 942 32.54 -6.58 15.30
C LEU A 942 32.74 -7.71 16.33
N ILE A 943 31.70 -8.52 16.55
CA ILE A 943 31.77 -9.70 17.42
C ILE A 943 32.85 -10.67 16.93
N THR A 944 32.84 -10.99 15.63
CA THR A 944 33.80 -11.92 15.03
C THR A 944 35.22 -11.36 15.11
N ILE A 945 35.44 -10.08 14.82
CA ILE A 945 36.78 -9.46 14.90
C ILE A 945 37.33 -9.48 16.34
N ILE A 946 36.51 -9.10 17.31
CA ILE A 946 36.93 -8.92 18.71
C ILE A 946 37.07 -10.26 19.43
N ARG A 947 36.08 -11.15 19.34
CA ARG A 947 36.01 -12.37 20.16
C ARG A 947 36.51 -13.64 19.46
N VAL A 948 36.63 -13.62 18.13
CA VAL A 948 37.09 -14.77 17.32
C VAL A 948 38.37 -14.46 16.53
N GLY A 949 38.56 -13.21 16.08
CA GLY A 949 39.48 -12.81 15.00
C GLY A 949 40.90 -13.38 15.07
N ARG A 950 41.66 -13.14 16.15
CA ARG A 950 43.04 -13.67 16.24
C ARG A 950 43.07 -15.19 16.33
N ARG A 951 42.10 -15.81 17.00
CA ARG A 951 42.01 -17.27 17.19
C ARG A 951 41.65 -18.01 15.92
N TYR A 952 40.85 -17.40 15.04
CA TYR A 952 40.56 -17.95 13.72
C TYR A 952 41.84 -18.19 12.90
N TRP A 953 42.82 -17.29 13.02
CA TRP A 953 44.12 -17.37 12.33
C TRP A 953 45.21 -18.10 13.12
N GLY A 954 44.87 -18.79 14.22
CA GLY A 954 45.84 -19.49 15.07
C GLY A 954 46.65 -18.58 16.02
N GLY A 955 46.28 -17.31 16.14
CA GLY A 955 46.85 -16.37 17.11
C GLY A 955 46.21 -16.45 18.50
N ARG A 956 46.92 -15.96 19.53
CA ARG A 956 46.39 -15.82 20.91
C ARG A 956 45.33 -14.69 20.97
N SER A 957 44.47 -14.73 21.98
CA SER A 957 43.44 -13.70 22.24
C SER A 957 44.03 -12.27 22.36
N TRP A 958 43.18 -11.25 22.26
CA TRP A 958 43.55 -9.84 22.35
C TRP A 958 43.86 -9.38 23.79
N SER A 959 44.67 -10.15 24.53
CA SER A 959 45.51 -9.68 25.65
C SER A 959 46.09 -10.89 26.39
N VAL A 960 47.36 -11.15 26.18
CA VAL A 960 48.27 -11.34 27.30
C VAL A 960 49.07 -10.04 27.32
N ALA A 961 49.05 -9.31 28.42
CA ALA A 961 50.04 -8.27 28.64
C ALA A 961 51.41 -8.94 28.56
N GLU A 962 52.13 -8.74 27.45
CA GLU A 962 53.58 -8.81 27.49
C GLU A 962 53.98 -7.71 28.46
N SER A 963 54.29 -8.11 29.69
CA SER A 963 55.06 -7.28 30.60
C SER A 963 56.32 -6.89 29.86
N VAL A 964 56.40 -5.62 29.47
CA VAL A 964 57.68 -4.95 29.25
C VAL A 964 58.51 -5.19 30.50
N ARG A 965 59.67 -5.83 30.29
CA ARG A 965 60.73 -6.00 31.28
C ARG A 965 61.20 -4.67 31.84
#